data_AF-A0A2V0NZK0-F1
#
_entry.id   AF-A0A2V0NZK0-F1
#
_cell.length_a   1.000
_cell.length_b   1.000
_cell.length_c   1.000
_cell.angle_alpha   90.00
_cell.angle_beta   90.00
_cell.angle_gamma   90.00
#
_symmetry.space_group_name_H-M   'P 1'
#
loop_
_entity.id
_entity.type
_entity.pdbx_description
1 polymer ?
#
loop_
_entity_poly.entity_id
_entity_poly.type
_entity_poly.pdbx_seq_one_letter_code
_entity_poly.pdbx_strand_id
1 'polypeptide(L)'
;MAAGQKYVIGVDGGTESLRAGVFDAAGRPLAFASSPYPTSYPHPSWAEQSPDDWWAALGAAVRAAVEESGVAVGDIAAMCVDTTCCTVVALDESGAPLRPALLWMDMRSAKQAAAVADCGAPELRVNAGGAGPVSAEWMVPKALWLKQNEPKVYGAAHWICEYQDYLNFHLTGEMVASIDNVAIRWHASGGVWPERLLAALGMEELRGKWPQRVLPLGERIGSGLTERAAAHLGLPVGLPVAQGGADAFIGVIGLGVIAPGQMAMLTGSSHLHIGIAPAPMSGPGMFGSYADAVLPGGHVVEGGQTSTGSVINWLRRALLGEGVGYGELNEEAAAVPPGCEGLVALDHFQGNRTPHTDPLSRGALVGLTLKHTRGHVFRALMEAVCFGTEAVLAAMRAAGFSPSSLTVAGGATKSDLWLQIHADVTNLPLHLTEVSDAPALGCAILAAVAAGLHPDVPAATAAMVRVARTVKPDPARHAEYARLFRERYVPLYPALKGLFHGDAPTAGGGAGGAAGGGAAAPAPAPASAAPAAGAGRRLAAAAGGPVGVGGIPAPPGAPPRPIISPSILAADFAALGDEVARVLAGGADWVHVDMFDGSALAGGNFTIGPPVVAALRRRFPKAFLDCHLAVEHPEKYIAPLADAGASSVTIQIEPFLQITDRAPGGDAAARLDAALGFARRALGAIRERGLRAAIALAPATPLEAVMPLVEAGDVDMVLCMTVECGFGGQRFQEGVLAKVAALRAAAPSLQIQVDGGINADTARAAAAAGANAVVAGTAVFGAPGGVEAALAGLREALVEALPGGLARAAAARRGGAGAAATGAQAAAVS
;
A
#
# COMPACT_ATOMS: atom_id res chain seq x y z
N MET A 1 -35.18 -5.09 17.74
CA MET A 1 -35.59 -5.52 16.39
C MET A 1 -37.10 -5.65 16.36
N ALA A 2 -37.78 -5.04 15.38
CA ALA A 2 -39.22 -5.19 15.22
C ALA A 2 -39.51 -6.51 14.47
N ALA A 3 -40.49 -7.30 14.93
CA ALA A 3 -40.84 -8.57 14.28
C ALA A 3 -41.35 -8.34 12.85
N GLY A 4 -40.80 -9.09 11.88
CA GLY A 4 -41.21 -9.05 10.46
C GLY A 4 -40.44 -8.08 9.56
N GLN A 5 -39.41 -7.40 10.07
CA GLN A 5 -38.54 -6.53 9.27
C GLN A 5 -37.57 -7.37 8.41
N LYS A 6 -37.44 -7.02 7.12
CA LYS A 6 -36.50 -7.66 6.18
C LYS A 6 -35.23 -6.84 6.04
N TYR A 7 -34.13 -7.56 5.85
CA TYR A 7 -32.78 -7.02 5.73
C TYR A 7 -32.11 -7.53 4.45
N VAL A 8 -31.09 -6.81 3.99
CA VAL A 8 -30.32 -7.17 2.78
C VAL A 8 -28.83 -7.06 3.06
N ILE A 9 -28.03 -7.80 2.31
CA ILE A 9 -26.57 -7.77 2.42
C ILE A 9 -25.99 -7.12 1.17
N GLY A 10 -25.17 -6.09 1.38
CA GLY A 10 -24.34 -5.51 0.33
C GLY A 10 -22.88 -5.88 0.55
N VAL A 11 -22.18 -6.31 -0.51
CA VAL A 11 -20.79 -6.72 -0.45
C VAL A 11 -19.95 -5.96 -1.48
N ASP A 12 -18.90 -5.31 -1.01
CA ASP A 12 -17.88 -4.61 -1.81
C ASP A 12 -16.57 -5.43 -1.83
N GLY A 13 -16.25 -5.98 -2.99
CA GLY A 13 -15.01 -6.70 -3.27
C GLY A 13 -13.89 -5.75 -3.73
N GLY A 14 -13.28 -5.05 -2.77
CA GLY A 14 -12.21 -4.08 -3.01
C GLY A 14 -10.86 -4.69 -3.44
N THR A 15 -9.78 -3.90 -3.38
CA THR A 15 -8.44 -4.40 -3.75
C THR A 15 -7.74 -5.11 -2.59
N GLU A 16 -7.85 -4.64 -1.35
CA GLU A 16 -7.08 -5.21 -0.22
C GLU A 16 -7.93 -6.07 0.71
N SER A 17 -9.25 -5.96 0.58
CA SER A 17 -10.21 -6.65 1.44
C SER A 17 -11.58 -6.68 0.79
N LEU A 18 -12.39 -7.66 1.17
CA LEU A 18 -13.82 -7.69 0.87
C LEU A 18 -14.60 -7.29 2.11
N ARG A 19 -15.57 -6.39 1.94
CA ARG A 19 -16.39 -5.84 3.01
C ARG A 19 -17.86 -6.20 2.78
N ALA A 20 -18.53 -6.68 3.82
CA ALA A 20 -19.96 -6.95 3.82
C ALA A 20 -20.67 -6.03 4.81
N GLY A 21 -21.83 -5.51 4.43
CA GLY A 21 -22.72 -4.72 5.28
C GLY A 21 -24.12 -5.30 5.30
N VAL A 22 -24.75 -5.29 6.48
CA VAL A 22 -26.17 -5.65 6.65
C VAL A 22 -26.99 -4.37 6.76
N PHE A 23 -28.03 -4.24 5.95
CA PHE A 23 -28.88 -3.04 5.87
C PHE A 23 -30.35 -3.37 6.10
N ASP A 24 -31.08 -2.42 6.68
CA ASP A 24 -32.55 -2.49 6.69
C ASP A 24 -33.15 -2.04 5.34
N ALA A 25 -34.46 -2.27 5.16
CA ALA A 25 -35.19 -1.87 3.96
C ALA A 25 -35.22 -0.35 3.67
N ALA A 26 -34.74 0.47 4.62
CA ALA A 26 -34.61 1.92 4.48
C ALA A 26 -33.16 2.36 4.24
N GLY A 27 -32.25 1.42 3.96
CA GLY A 27 -30.84 1.69 3.62
C GLY A 27 -29.96 2.03 4.81
N ARG A 28 -30.43 1.84 6.06
CA ARG A 28 -29.59 2.10 7.24
C ARG A 28 -28.70 0.89 7.51
N PRO A 29 -27.38 1.08 7.68
CA PRO A 29 -26.47 -0.01 8.03
C PRO A 29 -26.65 -0.42 9.49
N LEU A 30 -26.66 -1.73 9.74
CA LEU A 30 -26.70 -2.33 11.09
C LEU A 30 -25.32 -2.76 11.55
N ALA A 31 -24.53 -3.35 10.66
CA ALA A 31 -23.17 -3.79 10.92
C ALA A 31 -22.37 -3.85 9.61
N PHE A 32 -21.06 -3.76 9.75
CA PHE A 32 -20.10 -3.99 8.66
C PHE A 32 -18.99 -4.90 9.17
N ALA A 33 -18.59 -5.85 8.34
CA ALA A 33 -17.37 -6.63 8.58
C ALA A 33 -16.53 -6.69 7.32
N SER A 34 -15.23 -6.87 7.48
CA SER A 34 -14.28 -6.96 6.36
C SER A 34 -13.27 -8.07 6.58
N SER A 35 -12.90 -8.74 5.50
CA SER A 35 -11.88 -9.79 5.49
C SER A 35 -10.79 -9.44 4.47
N PRO A 36 -9.52 -9.30 4.89
CA PRO A 36 -8.42 -8.99 3.99
C PRO A 36 -7.99 -10.20 3.16
N TYR A 37 -7.30 -9.95 2.05
CA TYR A 37 -6.59 -10.97 1.26
C TYR A 37 -5.31 -10.40 0.63
N PRO A 38 -4.30 -11.25 0.37
CA PRO A 38 -3.01 -10.79 -0.11
C PRO A 38 -3.04 -10.42 -1.59
N THR A 39 -2.33 -9.36 -1.96
CA THR A 39 -1.96 -9.06 -3.35
C THR A 39 -0.50 -9.42 -3.60
N SER A 40 -0.25 -10.15 -4.68
CA SER A 40 1.10 -10.47 -5.13
C SER A 40 1.55 -9.53 -6.25
N TYR A 41 2.84 -9.19 -6.26
CA TYR A 41 3.46 -8.33 -7.27
C TYR A 41 4.71 -9.03 -7.85
N PRO A 42 4.54 -10.04 -8.73
CA PRO A 42 5.66 -10.89 -9.18
C PRO A 42 6.75 -10.11 -9.94
N HIS A 43 6.36 -9.03 -10.62
CA HIS A 43 7.24 -8.14 -11.38
C HIS A 43 6.78 -6.69 -11.24
N PRO A 44 7.63 -5.70 -11.55
CA PRO A 44 7.20 -4.30 -11.61
C PRO A 44 5.97 -4.14 -12.50
N SER A 45 4.99 -3.38 -12.00
CA SER A 45 3.71 -3.11 -12.69
C SER A 45 2.79 -4.33 -12.89
N TRP A 46 3.12 -5.47 -12.29
CA TRP A 46 2.25 -6.66 -12.26
C TRP A 46 1.56 -6.73 -10.91
N ALA A 47 0.27 -7.06 -10.90
CA ALA A 47 -0.54 -7.20 -9.70
C ALA A 47 -1.52 -8.36 -9.86
N GLU A 48 -1.44 -9.36 -8.98
CA GLU A 48 -2.22 -10.59 -9.06
C GLU A 48 -2.80 -10.99 -7.70
N GLN A 49 -4.00 -11.59 -7.73
CA GLN A 49 -4.67 -12.16 -6.57
C GLN A 49 -5.21 -13.56 -6.84
N SER A 50 -5.31 -14.37 -5.80
CA SER A 50 -5.94 -15.69 -5.90
C SER A 50 -7.47 -15.55 -5.83
N PRO A 51 -8.23 -16.07 -6.81
CA PRO A 51 -9.69 -16.08 -6.71
C PRO A 51 -10.24 -16.84 -5.50
N ASP A 52 -9.53 -17.88 -5.06
CA ASP A 52 -9.93 -18.67 -3.89
C ASP A 52 -9.85 -17.86 -2.59
N ASP A 53 -8.93 -16.89 -2.50
CA ASP A 53 -8.82 -15.99 -1.34
C ASP A 53 -10.04 -15.06 -1.27
N TRP A 54 -10.56 -14.61 -2.42
CA TRP A 54 -11.79 -13.83 -2.47
C TRP A 54 -13.00 -14.63 -1.99
N TRP A 55 -13.11 -15.90 -2.40
CA TRP A 55 -14.18 -16.79 -1.94
C TRP A 55 -14.11 -16.99 -0.43
N ALA A 56 -12.92 -17.26 0.12
CA ALA A 56 -12.72 -17.39 1.56
C ALA A 56 -13.10 -16.10 2.32
N ALA A 57 -12.64 -14.95 1.82
CA ALA A 57 -12.92 -13.65 2.41
C ALA A 57 -14.41 -13.27 2.37
N LEU A 58 -15.11 -13.61 1.29
CA LEU A 58 -16.56 -13.43 1.17
C LEU A 58 -17.30 -14.14 2.31
N GLY A 59 -16.98 -15.41 2.56
CA GLY A 59 -17.60 -16.17 3.64
C GLY A 59 -17.29 -15.61 5.02
N ALA A 60 -16.05 -15.20 5.26
CA ALA A 60 -15.64 -14.60 6.53
C ALA A 60 -16.37 -13.27 6.79
N ALA A 61 -16.36 -12.35 5.83
CA ALA A 61 -16.98 -11.04 5.97
C ALA A 61 -18.50 -11.13 6.13
N VAL A 62 -19.18 -11.94 5.31
CA VAL A 62 -20.65 -12.07 5.38
C VAL A 62 -21.09 -12.66 6.72
N ARG A 63 -20.47 -13.75 7.18
CA ARG A 63 -20.82 -14.35 8.48
C ARG A 63 -20.61 -13.38 9.63
N ALA A 64 -19.48 -12.68 9.65
CA ALA A 64 -19.17 -11.69 10.68
C ALA A 64 -20.17 -10.51 10.67
N ALA A 65 -20.52 -9.98 9.49
CA ALA A 65 -21.48 -8.89 9.38
C ALA A 65 -22.89 -9.30 9.86
N VAL A 66 -23.32 -10.52 9.53
CA VAL A 66 -24.60 -11.07 10.00
C VAL A 66 -24.59 -11.27 11.51
N GLU A 67 -23.53 -11.86 12.07
CA GLU A 67 -23.37 -12.06 13.51
C GLU A 67 -23.40 -10.73 14.28
N GLU A 68 -22.60 -9.75 13.85
CA GLU A 68 -22.51 -8.44 14.48
C GLU A 68 -23.82 -7.65 14.39
N SER A 69 -24.58 -7.81 13.30
CA SER A 69 -25.88 -7.16 13.15
C SER A 69 -26.95 -7.66 14.12
N GLY A 70 -26.78 -8.86 14.69
CA GLY A 70 -27.79 -9.54 15.51
C GLY A 70 -29.08 -9.90 14.77
N VAL A 71 -29.08 -9.82 13.43
CA VAL A 71 -30.22 -10.19 12.57
C VAL A 71 -30.36 -11.71 12.50
N ALA A 72 -31.59 -12.21 12.59
CA ALA A 72 -31.85 -13.61 12.32
C ALA A 72 -31.64 -13.92 10.83
N VAL A 73 -30.91 -14.98 10.53
CA VAL A 73 -30.59 -15.39 9.14
C VAL A 73 -31.83 -15.51 8.24
N GLY A 74 -32.98 -15.94 8.78
CA GLY A 74 -34.25 -16.04 8.05
C GLY A 74 -34.91 -14.69 7.68
N ASP A 75 -34.41 -13.59 8.22
CA ASP A 75 -34.87 -12.23 7.89
C ASP A 75 -34.02 -11.54 6.81
N ILE A 76 -32.90 -12.15 6.40
CA ILE A 76 -32.15 -11.73 5.21
C ILE A 76 -32.96 -12.10 3.96
N ALA A 77 -33.26 -11.10 3.13
CA ALA A 77 -34.12 -11.25 1.96
C ALA A 77 -33.35 -11.44 0.64
N ALA A 78 -32.14 -10.87 0.53
CA ALA A 78 -31.27 -11.01 -0.63
C ALA A 78 -29.84 -10.52 -0.32
N MET A 79 -28.92 -10.78 -1.24
CA MET A 79 -27.58 -10.21 -1.26
C MET A 79 -27.16 -9.74 -2.65
N CYS A 80 -26.16 -8.86 -2.70
CA CYS A 80 -25.50 -8.43 -3.94
C CYS A 80 -23.99 -8.30 -3.68
N VAL A 81 -23.20 -8.57 -4.71
CA VAL A 81 -21.74 -8.39 -4.68
C VAL A 81 -21.30 -7.52 -5.85
N ASP A 82 -20.58 -6.45 -5.54
CA ASP A 82 -19.78 -5.67 -6.47
C ASP A 82 -18.29 -5.97 -6.26
N THR A 83 -17.48 -5.66 -7.26
CA THR A 83 -16.04 -5.93 -7.21
C THR A 83 -15.24 -4.87 -7.95
N THR A 84 -13.93 -4.80 -7.68
CA THR A 84 -12.99 -4.04 -8.53
C THR A 84 -13.12 -4.42 -10.01
N CYS A 85 -12.95 -3.43 -10.89
CA CYS A 85 -13.01 -3.60 -12.34
C CYS A 85 -11.86 -2.86 -13.03
N CYS A 86 -11.16 -3.42 -14.02
CA CYS A 86 -11.35 -4.72 -14.67
C CYS A 86 -10.33 -5.74 -14.13
N THR A 87 -10.80 -6.78 -13.43
CA THR A 87 -9.98 -7.84 -12.83
C THR A 87 -10.26 -9.16 -13.56
N VAL A 88 -9.35 -9.55 -14.45
CA VAL A 88 -9.57 -10.64 -15.42
C VAL A 88 -9.18 -12.00 -14.83
N VAL A 89 -10.14 -12.93 -14.88
CA VAL A 89 -10.03 -14.30 -14.36
C VAL A 89 -10.07 -15.29 -15.53
N ALA A 90 -9.21 -16.32 -15.51
CA ALA A 90 -9.24 -17.42 -16.47
C ALA A 90 -9.61 -18.71 -15.73
N LEU A 91 -10.71 -19.34 -16.14
CA LEU A 91 -11.29 -20.51 -15.47
C LEU A 91 -11.38 -21.71 -16.43
N ASP A 92 -11.28 -22.91 -15.87
CA ASP A 92 -11.67 -24.12 -16.59
C ASP A 92 -13.21 -24.30 -16.65
N GLU A 93 -13.67 -25.40 -17.25
CA GLU A 93 -15.10 -25.71 -17.40
C GLU A 93 -15.83 -25.87 -16.06
N SER A 94 -15.12 -26.25 -14.99
CA SER A 94 -15.68 -26.40 -13.65
C SER A 94 -15.75 -25.07 -12.88
N GLY A 95 -15.20 -23.99 -13.44
CA GLY A 95 -15.06 -22.69 -12.78
C GLY A 95 -13.89 -22.60 -11.80
N ALA A 96 -12.92 -23.52 -11.89
CA ALA A 96 -11.69 -23.46 -11.11
C ALA A 96 -10.68 -22.52 -11.78
N PRO A 97 -9.97 -21.68 -11.00
CA PRO A 97 -8.99 -20.75 -11.56
C PRO A 97 -7.76 -21.47 -12.12
N LEU A 98 -7.40 -21.14 -13.36
CA LEU A 98 -6.22 -21.70 -14.04
C LEU A 98 -4.92 -20.97 -13.66
N ARG A 99 -5.04 -19.77 -13.08
CA ARG A 99 -3.95 -18.92 -12.58
C ARG A 99 -4.52 -17.83 -11.65
N PRO A 100 -3.68 -17.14 -10.85
CA PRO A 100 -4.09 -15.92 -10.16
C PRO A 100 -4.71 -14.90 -11.12
N ALA A 101 -5.71 -14.12 -10.71
CA ALA A 101 -6.35 -13.13 -11.57
C ALA A 101 -5.43 -11.95 -11.91
N LEU A 102 -5.63 -11.33 -13.08
CA LEU A 102 -4.95 -10.09 -13.48
C LEU A 102 -5.72 -8.87 -12.95
N LEU A 103 -5.25 -8.27 -11.87
CA LEU A 103 -5.94 -7.16 -11.19
C LEU A 103 -6.07 -5.91 -12.05
N TRP A 104 -7.07 -5.07 -11.74
CA TRP A 104 -7.28 -3.79 -12.40
C TRP A 104 -6.00 -2.94 -12.52
N MET A 105 -5.16 -2.89 -11.48
CA MET A 105 -3.91 -2.10 -11.49
C MET A 105 -2.72 -2.76 -12.22
N ASP A 106 -2.93 -3.95 -12.81
CA ASP A 106 -1.92 -4.64 -13.59
C ASP A 106 -1.73 -3.99 -14.97
N MET A 107 -0.50 -3.59 -15.27
CA MET A 107 -0.14 -2.88 -16.49
C MET A 107 0.68 -3.72 -17.48
N ARG A 108 0.80 -5.04 -17.28
CA ARG A 108 1.64 -5.91 -18.13
C ARG A 108 1.21 -5.92 -19.60
N SER A 109 -0.07 -5.64 -19.84
CA SER A 109 -0.75 -5.56 -21.14
C SER A 109 -0.61 -4.20 -21.83
N ALA A 110 0.29 -3.31 -21.39
CA ALA A 110 0.46 -1.98 -21.99
C ALA A 110 0.72 -2.00 -23.50
N LYS A 111 1.51 -2.97 -23.99
CA LYS A 111 1.74 -3.14 -25.44
C LYS A 111 0.46 -3.55 -26.18
N GLN A 112 -0.35 -4.40 -25.56
CA GLN A 112 -1.62 -4.86 -26.11
C GLN A 112 -2.67 -3.74 -26.10
N ALA A 113 -2.69 -2.88 -25.09
CA ALA A 113 -3.55 -1.71 -25.06
C ALA A 113 -3.25 -0.73 -26.20
N ALA A 114 -1.96 -0.50 -26.50
CA ALA A 114 -1.56 0.27 -27.67
C ALA A 114 -2.06 -0.38 -28.98
N ALA A 115 -1.87 -1.69 -29.13
CA ALA A 115 -2.36 -2.42 -30.31
C ALA A 115 -3.90 -2.35 -30.46
N VAL A 116 -4.64 -2.39 -29.35
CA VAL A 116 -6.10 -2.23 -29.32
C VAL A 116 -6.50 -0.82 -29.74
N ALA A 117 -5.82 0.21 -29.25
CA ALA A 117 -6.08 1.59 -29.68
C ALA A 117 -5.78 1.82 -31.17
N ASP A 118 -4.71 1.19 -31.68
CA ASP A 118 -4.23 1.40 -33.06
C ASP A 118 -5.02 0.60 -34.11
N CYS A 119 -5.86 -0.38 -33.71
CA CYS A 119 -6.53 -1.25 -34.66
C CYS A 119 -7.71 -0.58 -35.40
N GLY A 120 -8.13 0.61 -34.96
CA GLY A 120 -9.15 1.42 -35.64
C GLY A 120 -10.55 0.81 -35.71
N ALA A 121 -10.87 -0.15 -34.83
CA ALA A 121 -12.17 -0.81 -34.83
C ALA A 121 -13.30 0.16 -34.45
N PRO A 122 -14.48 0.08 -35.08
CA PRO A 122 -15.59 1.01 -34.84
C PRO A 122 -16.14 0.93 -33.41
N GLU A 123 -15.92 -0.17 -32.69
CA GLU A 123 -16.36 -0.32 -31.29
C GLU A 123 -15.54 0.52 -30.32
N LEU A 124 -14.34 0.99 -30.71
CA LEU A 124 -13.56 1.97 -29.93
C LEU A 124 -14.25 3.35 -29.88
N ARG A 125 -15.31 3.59 -30.67
CA ARG A 125 -16.07 4.85 -30.64
C ARG A 125 -16.64 5.19 -29.27
N VAL A 126 -16.85 4.17 -28.41
CA VAL A 126 -17.27 4.38 -27.03
C VAL A 126 -16.23 5.14 -26.22
N ASN A 127 -14.94 5.09 -26.59
CA ASN A 127 -13.82 5.78 -25.94
C ASN A 127 -13.44 7.04 -26.75
N ALA A 128 -13.93 8.20 -26.30
CA ALA A 128 -13.70 9.50 -26.94
C ALA A 128 -13.89 9.52 -28.47
N GLY A 129 -14.89 8.81 -29.00
CA GLY A 129 -15.15 8.77 -30.43
C GLY A 129 -14.15 7.96 -31.25
N GLY A 130 -13.36 7.09 -30.61
CA GLY A 130 -12.34 6.24 -31.24
C GLY A 130 -10.91 6.76 -31.06
N ALA A 131 -10.73 7.95 -30.47
CA ALA A 131 -9.42 8.52 -30.19
C ALA A 131 -8.75 7.92 -28.93
N GLY A 132 -9.47 7.10 -28.16
CA GLY A 132 -8.99 6.56 -26.90
C GLY A 132 -9.19 7.51 -25.71
N PRO A 133 -8.71 7.15 -24.52
CA PRO A 133 -7.67 6.17 -24.28
C PRO A 133 -8.19 4.71 -24.28
N VAL A 134 -7.27 3.77 -24.46
CA VAL A 134 -7.46 2.36 -24.11
C VAL A 134 -6.45 2.02 -23.02
N SER A 135 -6.91 1.44 -21.92
CA SER A 135 -6.04 1.11 -20.77
C SER A 135 -5.56 -0.33 -20.80
N ALA A 136 -4.33 -0.57 -20.36
CA ALA A 136 -3.80 -1.92 -20.10
C ALA A 136 -4.65 -2.68 -19.08
N GLU A 137 -5.32 -1.95 -18.21
CA GLU A 137 -6.15 -2.44 -17.12
C GLU A 137 -7.40 -3.21 -17.62
N TRP A 138 -7.77 -3.09 -18.89
CA TRP A 138 -9.07 -3.54 -19.44
C TRP A 138 -9.06 -4.99 -19.96
N MET A 139 -10.27 -5.54 -20.16
CA MET A 139 -10.50 -6.95 -20.49
C MET A 139 -9.78 -7.39 -21.76
N VAL A 140 -9.98 -6.66 -22.87
CA VAL A 140 -9.43 -7.05 -24.18
C VAL A 140 -7.88 -7.04 -24.17
N PRO A 141 -7.19 -5.98 -23.71
CA PRO A 141 -5.72 -6.01 -23.59
C PRO A 141 -5.16 -7.15 -22.73
N LYS A 142 -5.79 -7.45 -21.59
CA LYS A 142 -5.36 -8.55 -20.70
C LYS A 142 -5.59 -9.93 -21.31
N ALA A 143 -6.74 -10.14 -21.94
CA ALA A 143 -7.01 -11.38 -22.68
C ALA A 143 -6.04 -11.56 -23.85
N LEU A 144 -5.71 -10.47 -24.57
CA LEU A 144 -4.71 -10.51 -25.66
C LEU A 144 -3.32 -10.85 -25.11
N TRP A 145 -2.96 -10.30 -23.94
CA TRP A 145 -1.71 -10.64 -23.27
C TRP A 145 -1.65 -12.12 -22.90
N LEU A 146 -2.73 -12.68 -22.32
CA LEU A 146 -2.82 -14.11 -22.01
C LEU A 146 -2.66 -14.96 -23.27
N LYS A 147 -3.33 -14.60 -24.37
CA LYS A 147 -3.21 -15.31 -25.65
C LYS A 147 -1.76 -15.34 -26.17
N GLN A 148 -1.07 -14.21 -26.10
CA GLN A 148 0.27 -14.06 -26.67
C GLN A 148 1.39 -14.61 -25.77
N ASN A 149 1.25 -14.49 -24.45
CA ASN A 149 2.32 -14.77 -23.49
C ASN A 149 2.08 -16.06 -22.68
N GLU A 150 0.81 -16.44 -22.49
CA GLU A 150 0.41 -17.66 -21.77
C GLU A 150 -0.58 -18.51 -22.60
N PRO A 151 -0.23 -18.90 -23.84
CA PRO A 151 -1.17 -19.54 -24.77
C PRO A 151 -1.76 -20.86 -24.24
N LYS A 152 -1.05 -21.56 -23.34
CA LYS A 152 -1.57 -22.77 -22.68
C LYS A 152 -2.74 -22.45 -21.74
N VAL A 153 -2.61 -21.40 -20.93
CA VAL A 153 -3.69 -20.95 -20.02
C VAL A 153 -4.86 -20.45 -20.85
N TYR A 154 -4.60 -19.58 -21.84
CA TYR A 154 -5.64 -19.06 -22.71
C TYR A 154 -6.39 -20.17 -23.47
N GLY A 155 -5.65 -21.17 -23.97
CA GLY A 155 -6.21 -22.34 -24.65
C GLY A 155 -7.08 -23.20 -23.73
N ALA A 156 -6.61 -23.48 -22.50
CA ALA A 156 -7.32 -24.28 -21.50
C ALA A 156 -8.52 -23.56 -20.87
N ALA A 157 -8.54 -22.22 -20.88
CA ALA A 157 -9.63 -21.44 -20.33
C ALA A 157 -10.95 -21.74 -21.06
N HIS A 158 -11.92 -22.29 -20.33
CA HIS A 158 -13.30 -22.36 -20.80
C HIS A 158 -13.95 -20.98 -20.66
N TRP A 159 -13.73 -20.32 -19.52
CA TRP A 159 -14.18 -18.95 -19.27
C TRP A 159 -13.01 -17.98 -19.11
N ILE A 160 -13.14 -16.81 -19.71
CA ILE A 160 -12.37 -15.60 -19.36
C ILE A 160 -13.42 -14.60 -18.89
N CYS A 161 -13.38 -14.16 -17.64
CA CYS A 161 -14.46 -13.39 -17.04
C CYS A 161 -13.94 -12.37 -16.03
N GLU A 162 -14.84 -11.60 -15.43
CA GLU A 162 -14.50 -10.67 -14.34
C GLU A 162 -14.47 -11.35 -12.98
N TYR A 163 -13.80 -10.70 -12.03
CA TYR A 163 -13.88 -11.04 -10.61
C TYR A 163 -15.34 -11.24 -10.15
N GLN A 164 -16.22 -10.32 -10.55
CA GLN A 164 -17.63 -10.41 -10.20
C GLN A 164 -18.31 -11.68 -10.72
N ASP A 165 -18.04 -12.05 -11.98
CA ASP A 165 -18.65 -13.21 -12.63
C ASP A 165 -18.19 -14.50 -11.95
N TYR A 166 -16.92 -14.56 -11.54
CA TYR A 166 -16.38 -15.66 -10.73
C TYR A 166 -17.15 -15.81 -9.42
N LEU A 167 -17.34 -14.74 -8.64
CA LEU A 167 -18.07 -14.82 -7.38
C LEU A 167 -19.53 -15.25 -7.61
N ASN A 168 -20.20 -14.68 -8.60
CA ASN A 168 -21.59 -15.03 -8.92
C ASN A 168 -21.73 -16.51 -9.34
N PHE A 169 -20.77 -17.04 -10.10
CA PHE A 169 -20.75 -18.45 -10.46
C PHE A 169 -20.62 -19.35 -9.22
N HIS A 170 -19.72 -19.04 -8.28
CA HIS A 170 -19.58 -19.83 -7.05
C HIS A 170 -20.77 -19.67 -6.10
N LEU A 171 -21.44 -18.51 -6.12
CA LEU A 171 -22.65 -18.26 -5.34
C LEU A 171 -23.87 -19.03 -5.88
N THR A 172 -24.07 -19.00 -7.20
CA THR A 172 -25.35 -19.38 -7.83
C THR A 172 -25.29 -20.56 -8.78
N GLY A 173 -24.09 -20.98 -9.19
CA GLY A 173 -23.87 -22.00 -10.22
C GLY A 173 -24.06 -21.48 -11.66
N GLU A 174 -24.39 -20.19 -11.83
CA GLU A 174 -24.70 -19.60 -13.13
C GLU A 174 -23.56 -18.67 -13.59
N MET A 175 -22.98 -18.95 -14.76
CA MET A 175 -21.96 -18.09 -15.36
C MET A 175 -22.64 -16.98 -16.18
N VAL A 176 -22.75 -15.81 -15.58
CA VAL A 176 -23.40 -14.62 -16.15
C VAL A 176 -22.48 -13.42 -16.03
N ALA A 177 -22.52 -12.51 -17.01
CA ALA A 177 -21.80 -11.25 -16.97
C ALA A 177 -22.72 -10.10 -16.54
N SER A 178 -22.15 -9.12 -15.86
CA SER A 178 -22.83 -7.84 -15.60
C SER A 178 -22.89 -6.96 -16.85
N ILE A 179 -24.06 -6.36 -17.13
CA ILE A 179 -24.17 -5.33 -18.17
C ILE A 179 -23.20 -4.17 -17.94
N ASP A 180 -22.92 -3.85 -16.67
CA ASP A 180 -22.02 -2.79 -16.28
C ASP A 180 -20.60 -3.08 -16.79
N ASN A 181 -19.96 -4.14 -16.32
CA ASN A 181 -18.60 -4.55 -16.70
C ASN A 181 -18.41 -4.67 -18.23
N VAL A 182 -19.39 -5.31 -18.89
CA VAL A 182 -19.39 -5.54 -20.33
C VAL A 182 -19.42 -4.21 -21.09
N ALA A 183 -20.25 -3.26 -20.66
CA ALA A 183 -20.32 -1.92 -21.26
C ALA A 183 -19.05 -1.11 -21.03
N ILE A 184 -18.52 -1.08 -19.80
CA ILE A 184 -17.50 -0.11 -19.41
C ILE A 184 -16.07 -0.50 -19.81
N ARG A 185 -15.74 -1.81 -19.87
CA ARG A 185 -14.35 -2.29 -20.03
C ARG A 185 -14.15 -3.37 -21.08
N TRP A 186 -15.22 -3.91 -21.66
CA TRP A 186 -15.13 -4.94 -22.71
C TRP A 186 -15.41 -4.39 -24.11
N HIS A 187 -15.74 -3.11 -24.23
CA HIS A 187 -16.16 -2.44 -25.47
C HIS A 187 -17.48 -3.00 -26.03
N ALA A 188 -18.32 -3.57 -25.16
CA ALA A 188 -19.61 -4.16 -25.52
C ALA A 188 -20.75 -3.28 -24.97
N SER A 189 -21.09 -2.20 -25.66
CA SER A 189 -22.07 -1.20 -25.20
C SER A 189 -23.37 -1.27 -26.01
N GLY A 190 -24.52 -1.06 -25.35
CA GLY A 190 -25.84 -1.05 -26.00
C GLY A 190 -26.22 -2.39 -26.65
N GLY A 191 -25.78 -3.50 -26.04
CA GLY A 191 -26.02 -4.87 -26.54
C GLY A 191 -25.19 -5.29 -27.75
N VAL A 192 -24.25 -4.46 -28.22
CA VAL A 192 -23.38 -4.77 -29.36
C VAL A 192 -22.03 -5.31 -28.86
N TRP A 193 -21.68 -6.53 -29.26
CA TRP A 193 -20.38 -7.14 -28.94
C TRP A 193 -19.25 -6.63 -29.86
N PRO A 194 -17.99 -6.57 -29.38
CA PRO A 194 -16.83 -6.03 -30.10
C PRO A 194 -16.25 -7.00 -31.13
N GLU A 195 -17.07 -7.65 -31.95
CA GLU A 195 -16.61 -8.73 -32.84
C GLU A 195 -15.58 -8.26 -33.87
N ARG A 196 -15.74 -7.06 -34.43
CA ARG A 196 -14.75 -6.51 -35.39
C ARG A 196 -13.45 -6.11 -34.72
N LEU A 197 -13.52 -5.59 -33.49
CA LEU A 197 -12.35 -5.35 -32.67
C LEU A 197 -11.60 -6.66 -32.37
N LEU A 198 -12.33 -7.71 -31.97
CA LEU A 198 -11.74 -9.03 -31.73
C LEU A 198 -11.11 -9.60 -33.02
N ALA A 199 -11.78 -9.52 -34.16
CA ALA A 199 -11.24 -9.98 -35.44
C ALA A 199 -9.98 -9.21 -35.87
N ALA A 200 -9.95 -7.89 -35.67
CA ALA A 200 -8.77 -7.07 -35.98
C ALA A 200 -7.53 -7.45 -35.14
N LEU A 201 -7.75 -7.99 -33.95
CA LEU A 201 -6.70 -8.48 -33.04
C LEU A 201 -6.44 -9.99 -33.19
N GLY A 202 -7.20 -10.65 -34.08
CA GLY A 202 -7.22 -12.10 -34.24
C GLY A 202 -7.57 -12.82 -32.94
N MET A 203 -8.65 -12.42 -32.26
CA MET A 203 -9.14 -12.94 -30.98
C MET A 203 -10.62 -13.36 -31.03
N GLU A 204 -11.11 -13.78 -32.19
CA GLU A 204 -12.52 -14.12 -32.42
C GLU A 204 -13.03 -15.18 -31.43
N GLU A 205 -12.17 -16.11 -30.99
CA GLU A 205 -12.52 -17.14 -30.04
C GLU A 205 -12.81 -16.61 -28.62
N LEU A 206 -12.33 -15.41 -28.28
CA LEU A 206 -12.60 -14.81 -26.97
C LEU A 206 -14.10 -14.63 -26.75
N ARG A 207 -14.87 -14.36 -27.81
CA ARG A 207 -16.33 -14.23 -27.74
C ARG A 207 -16.98 -15.48 -27.16
N GLY A 208 -16.46 -16.67 -27.48
CA GLY A 208 -16.95 -17.95 -26.96
C GLY A 208 -16.50 -18.24 -25.52
N LYS A 209 -15.41 -17.61 -25.06
CA LYS A 209 -14.86 -17.74 -23.71
C LYS A 209 -15.48 -16.76 -22.71
N TRP A 210 -16.16 -15.71 -23.16
CA TRP A 210 -16.90 -14.81 -22.28
C TRP A 210 -18.23 -15.41 -21.83
N PRO A 211 -18.76 -15.06 -20.64
CA PRO A 211 -20.13 -15.38 -20.27
C PRO A 211 -21.12 -14.93 -21.35
N GLN A 212 -22.01 -15.84 -21.76
CA GLN A 212 -22.91 -15.60 -22.90
C GLN A 212 -24.17 -14.84 -22.52
N ARG A 213 -24.58 -14.96 -21.26
CA ARG A 213 -25.75 -14.27 -20.70
C ARG A 213 -25.26 -13.03 -19.96
N VAL A 214 -25.85 -11.89 -20.31
CA VAL A 214 -25.57 -10.60 -19.67
C VAL A 214 -26.82 -10.16 -18.93
N LEU A 215 -26.69 -9.85 -17.65
CA LEU A 215 -27.81 -9.45 -16.80
C LEU A 215 -27.75 -7.95 -16.44
N PRO A 216 -28.90 -7.26 -16.40
CA PRO A 216 -29.03 -5.93 -15.81
C PRO A 216 -28.66 -5.91 -14.32
N LEU A 217 -28.25 -4.74 -13.83
CA LEU A 217 -28.03 -4.53 -12.40
C LEU A 217 -29.34 -4.72 -11.61
N GLY A 218 -29.25 -5.46 -10.50
CA GLY A 218 -30.40 -5.75 -9.63
C GLY A 218 -31.26 -6.93 -10.08
N GLU A 219 -30.99 -7.52 -11.26
CA GLU A 219 -31.68 -8.74 -11.68
C GLU A 219 -31.24 -9.93 -10.83
N ARG A 220 -32.18 -10.80 -10.47
CA ARG A 220 -31.89 -12.03 -9.71
C ARG A 220 -31.13 -13.03 -10.60
N ILE A 221 -29.99 -13.49 -10.11
CA ILE A 221 -29.20 -14.53 -10.77
C ILE A 221 -29.75 -15.91 -10.41
N GLY A 222 -30.24 -16.62 -11.44
CA GLY A 222 -30.68 -18.01 -11.32
C GLY A 222 -31.66 -18.24 -10.18
N SER A 223 -31.46 -19.33 -9.44
CA SER A 223 -32.27 -19.67 -8.27
C SER A 223 -31.79 -19.05 -6.96
N GLY A 224 -30.73 -18.21 -6.98
CA GLY A 224 -30.08 -17.68 -5.78
C GLY A 224 -28.94 -18.56 -5.28
N LEU A 225 -28.66 -18.52 -3.97
CA LEU A 225 -27.56 -19.28 -3.37
C LEU A 225 -27.71 -20.79 -3.56
N THR A 226 -26.65 -21.43 -4.05
CA THR A 226 -26.52 -22.90 -4.03
C THR A 226 -26.39 -23.43 -2.60
N GLU A 227 -26.56 -24.74 -2.40
CA GLU A 227 -26.34 -25.38 -1.10
C GLU A 227 -24.92 -25.14 -0.56
N ARG A 228 -23.90 -25.25 -1.43
CA ARG A 228 -22.50 -24.99 -1.09
C ARG A 228 -22.28 -23.55 -0.66
N ALA A 229 -22.84 -22.60 -1.41
CA ALA A 229 -22.72 -21.17 -1.10
C ALA A 229 -23.45 -20.81 0.19
N ALA A 230 -24.69 -21.29 0.36
CA ALA A 230 -25.48 -21.10 1.57
C ALA A 230 -24.75 -21.60 2.83
N ALA A 231 -24.18 -22.81 2.77
CA ALA A 231 -23.37 -23.36 3.85
C ALA A 231 -22.10 -22.52 4.11
N HIS A 232 -21.42 -22.07 3.05
CA HIS A 232 -20.24 -21.21 3.17
C HIS A 232 -20.59 -19.86 3.81
N LEU A 233 -21.68 -19.21 3.44
CA LEU A 233 -22.04 -17.89 3.94
C LEU A 233 -22.81 -17.91 5.27
N GLY A 234 -23.30 -19.07 5.71
CA GLY A 234 -24.21 -19.17 6.85
C GLY A 234 -25.59 -18.57 6.56
N LEU A 235 -26.05 -18.68 5.31
CA LEU A 235 -27.29 -18.08 4.80
C LEU A 235 -28.26 -19.16 4.26
N PRO A 236 -29.55 -18.85 4.02
CA PRO A 236 -30.50 -19.82 3.50
C PRO A 236 -30.19 -20.25 2.06
N VAL A 237 -30.43 -21.53 1.75
CA VAL A 237 -30.41 -22.03 0.37
C VAL A 237 -31.47 -21.29 -0.45
N GLY A 238 -31.13 -20.91 -1.68
CA GLY A 238 -32.02 -20.19 -2.58
C GLY A 238 -32.22 -18.71 -2.24
N LEU A 239 -31.46 -18.16 -1.27
CA LEU A 239 -31.46 -16.71 -1.01
C LEU A 239 -31.16 -15.97 -2.32
N PRO A 240 -32.01 -15.03 -2.76
CA PRO A 240 -31.77 -14.26 -3.98
C PRO A 240 -30.41 -13.57 -3.98
N VAL A 241 -29.68 -13.71 -5.09
CA VAL A 241 -28.44 -12.99 -5.36
C VAL A 241 -28.72 -12.05 -6.52
N ALA A 242 -28.54 -10.75 -6.31
CA ALA A 242 -28.69 -9.74 -7.35
C ALA A 242 -27.39 -9.61 -8.17
N GLN A 243 -27.52 -9.33 -9.45
CA GLN A 243 -26.40 -8.93 -10.29
C GLN A 243 -25.92 -7.53 -9.88
N GLY A 244 -24.69 -7.43 -9.37
CA GLY A 244 -23.95 -6.17 -9.18
C GLY A 244 -23.11 -5.79 -10.41
N GLY A 245 -22.04 -5.03 -10.20
CA GLY A 245 -21.12 -4.61 -11.26
C GLY A 245 -19.76 -4.17 -10.70
N ALA A 246 -19.13 -3.23 -11.38
CA ALA A 246 -17.92 -2.55 -10.93
C ALA A 246 -18.23 -1.68 -9.70
N ASP A 247 -17.40 -1.83 -8.66
CA ASP A 247 -17.45 -1.10 -7.39
C ASP A 247 -17.80 0.39 -7.54
N ALA A 248 -17.09 1.12 -8.41
CA ALA A 248 -17.29 2.54 -8.64
C ALA A 248 -18.68 2.86 -9.21
N PHE A 249 -19.19 2.04 -10.12
CA PHE A 249 -20.50 2.23 -10.78
C PHE A 249 -21.64 1.77 -9.87
N ILE A 250 -21.43 0.75 -9.03
CA ILE A 250 -22.39 0.41 -7.97
C ILE A 250 -22.41 1.49 -6.89
N GLY A 251 -21.25 2.09 -6.59
CA GLY A 251 -21.14 3.26 -5.73
C GLY A 251 -21.94 4.47 -6.23
N VAL A 252 -22.06 4.67 -7.55
CA VAL A 252 -22.92 5.71 -8.14
C VAL A 252 -24.38 5.53 -7.73
N ILE A 253 -24.88 4.29 -7.69
CA ILE A 253 -26.22 3.96 -7.19
C ILE A 253 -26.33 4.25 -5.70
N GLY A 254 -25.35 3.81 -4.90
CA GLY A 254 -25.29 4.08 -3.46
C GLY A 254 -25.21 5.56 -3.09
N LEU A 255 -24.73 6.41 -4.02
CA LEU A 255 -24.72 7.87 -3.88
C LEU A 255 -26.02 8.55 -4.35
N GLY A 256 -26.97 7.79 -4.90
CA GLY A 256 -28.21 8.35 -5.44
C GLY A 256 -28.02 9.12 -6.75
N VAL A 257 -26.92 8.87 -7.46
CA VAL A 257 -26.60 9.52 -8.74
C VAL A 257 -27.13 8.65 -9.87
N ILE A 258 -28.43 8.74 -10.14
CA ILE A 258 -29.13 7.86 -11.09
C ILE A 258 -29.97 8.62 -12.11
N ALA A 259 -30.09 9.94 -11.98
CA ALA A 259 -30.87 10.78 -12.88
C ALA A 259 -29.98 11.61 -13.81
N PRO A 260 -30.41 11.86 -15.07
CA PRO A 260 -29.67 12.71 -15.99
C PRO A 260 -29.28 14.07 -15.41
N GLY A 261 -28.03 14.47 -15.61
CA GLY A 261 -27.47 15.72 -15.08
C GLY A 261 -26.86 15.58 -13.67
N GLN A 262 -27.01 14.45 -12.99
CA GLN A 262 -26.28 14.17 -11.76
C GLN A 262 -24.89 13.60 -12.08
N MET A 263 -23.94 13.82 -11.17
CA MET A 263 -22.60 13.25 -11.27
C MET A 263 -22.07 12.85 -9.89
N ALA A 264 -21.41 11.71 -9.83
CA ALA A 264 -20.64 11.25 -8.69
C ALA A 264 -19.18 11.68 -8.86
N MET A 265 -18.59 12.19 -7.79
CA MET A 265 -17.16 12.47 -7.68
C MET A 265 -16.57 11.56 -6.60
N LEU A 266 -15.98 10.46 -7.03
CA LEU A 266 -15.34 9.48 -6.15
C LEU A 266 -13.91 9.91 -5.89
N THR A 267 -13.58 10.17 -4.63
CA THR A 267 -12.33 10.82 -4.21
C THR A 267 -11.41 9.86 -3.46
N GLY A 268 -10.14 9.84 -3.81
CA GLY A 268 -9.13 9.00 -3.17
C GLY A 268 -7.73 9.42 -3.61
N SER A 269 -6.85 8.46 -3.87
CA SER A 269 -5.55 8.73 -4.51
C SER A 269 -5.70 9.45 -5.86
N SER A 270 -6.81 9.17 -6.55
CA SER A 270 -7.29 9.77 -7.80
C SER A 270 -8.74 10.27 -7.65
N HIS A 271 -9.22 11.06 -8.60
CA HIS A 271 -10.65 11.39 -8.72
C HIS A 271 -11.27 10.67 -9.91
N LEU A 272 -12.44 10.09 -9.71
CA LEU A 272 -13.29 9.57 -10.77
C LEU A 272 -14.59 10.38 -10.85
N HIS A 273 -14.96 10.78 -12.06
CA HIS A 273 -16.16 11.55 -12.36
C HIS A 273 -17.07 10.67 -13.20
N ILE A 274 -18.18 10.23 -12.62
CA ILE A 274 -19.17 9.41 -13.30
C ILE A 274 -20.48 10.19 -13.36
N GLY A 275 -20.87 10.60 -14.56
CA GLY A 275 -22.10 11.36 -14.81
C GLY A 275 -23.18 10.51 -15.47
N ILE A 276 -24.44 10.81 -15.16
CA ILE A 276 -25.58 10.27 -15.91
C ILE A 276 -25.92 11.27 -17.02
N ALA A 277 -25.55 10.93 -18.25
CA ALA A 277 -25.79 11.74 -19.43
C ALA A 277 -27.21 11.47 -20.01
N PRO A 278 -27.87 12.50 -20.58
CA PRO A 278 -29.19 12.32 -21.21
C PRO A 278 -29.11 11.63 -22.59
N ALA A 279 -27.93 11.53 -23.19
CA ALA A 279 -27.69 10.96 -24.51
C ALA A 279 -26.22 10.49 -24.63
N PRO A 280 -25.89 9.63 -25.61
CA PRO A 280 -24.51 9.26 -25.87
C PRO A 280 -23.66 10.49 -26.21
N MET A 281 -22.44 10.53 -25.71
CA MET A 281 -21.54 11.66 -25.94
C MET A 281 -20.08 11.22 -26.07
N SER A 282 -19.25 12.09 -26.63
CA SER A 282 -17.81 11.85 -26.75
C SER A 282 -17.06 13.16 -26.66
N GLY A 283 -15.97 13.18 -25.91
CA GLY A 283 -15.09 14.34 -25.83
C GLY A 283 -13.65 13.92 -25.50
N PRO A 284 -12.67 14.80 -25.75
CA PRO A 284 -11.26 14.49 -25.57
C PRO A 284 -10.94 14.01 -24.16
N GLY A 285 -10.22 12.88 -24.09
CA GLY A 285 -9.74 12.28 -22.84
C GLY A 285 -10.82 11.70 -21.92
N MET A 286 -12.08 11.67 -22.36
CA MET A 286 -13.16 10.97 -21.66
C MET A 286 -12.98 9.46 -21.86
N PHE A 287 -13.11 8.69 -20.79
CA PHE A 287 -12.87 7.24 -20.83
C PHE A 287 -13.93 6.54 -21.66
N GLY A 288 -15.19 6.96 -21.51
CA GLY A 288 -16.21 6.59 -22.46
C GLY A 288 -17.59 7.12 -22.11
N SER A 289 -18.52 6.79 -23.00
CA SER A 289 -19.95 6.98 -22.82
C SER A 289 -20.65 5.63 -22.99
N TYR A 290 -21.08 5.04 -21.88
CA TYR A 290 -21.55 3.67 -21.81
C TYR A 290 -23.07 3.65 -21.74
N ALA A 291 -23.71 2.92 -22.66
CA ALA A 291 -25.15 2.70 -22.63
C ALA A 291 -25.48 1.57 -21.65
N ASP A 292 -26.59 1.72 -20.94
CA ASP A 292 -27.20 0.71 -20.06
C ASP A 292 -26.35 0.29 -18.84
N ALA A 293 -25.15 0.87 -18.65
CA ALA A 293 -24.19 0.44 -17.64
C ALA A 293 -24.73 0.52 -16.20
N VAL A 294 -25.49 1.57 -15.87
CA VAL A 294 -26.09 1.77 -14.53
C VAL A 294 -27.59 1.53 -14.53
N LEU A 295 -28.32 2.12 -15.48
CA LEU A 295 -29.77 1.93 -15.64
C LEU A 295 -30.10 1.59 -17.09
N PRO A 296 -31.10 0.72 -17.34
CA PRO A 296 -31.62 0.47 -18.67
C PRO A 296 -32.06 1.76 -19.37
N GLY A 297 -31.61 1.97 -20.61
CA GLY A 297 -31.83 3.16 -21.41
C GLY A 297 -31.01 4.39 -20.99
N GLY A 298 -30.20 4.28 -19.94
CA GLY A 298 -29.33 5.35 -19.45
C GLY A 298 -28.00 5.43 -20.19
N HIS A 299 -27.37 6.61 -20.16
CA HIS A 299 -26.01 6.81 -20.65
C HIS A 299 -25.12 7.29 -19.51
N VAL A 300 -23.99 6.65 -19.33
CA VAL A 300 -23.02 6.99 -18.30
C VAL A 300 -21.78 7.56 -18.95
N VAL A 301 -21.30 8.68 -18.44
CA VAL A 301 -20.08 9.32 -18.91
C VAL A 301 -19.00 9.25 -17.83
N GLU A 302 -17.78 8.87 -18.23
CA GLU A 302 -16.66 8.69 -17.31
C GLU A 302 -15.47 9.60 -17.67
N GLY A 303 -14.92 10.26 -16.66
CA GLY A 303 -13.64 10.98 -16.73
C GLY A 303 -12.85 10.82 -15.44
N GLY A 304 -11.54 11.11 -15.47
CA GLY A 304 -10.69 10.91 -14.30
C GLY A 304 -9.53 11.87 -14.19
N GLN A 305 -9.05 12.06 -12.96
CA GLN A 305 -7.79 12.73 -12.63
C GLN A 305 -6.88 11.75 -11.90
N THR A 306 -5.62 11.63 -12.34
CA THR A 306 -4.71 10.58 -11.87
C THR A 306 -4.15 10.88 -10.48
N SER A 307 -3.76 12.12 -10.19
CA SER A 307 -2.99 12.45 -8.97
C SER A 307 -3.69 13.51 -8.13
N THR A 308 -4.54 13.08 -7.19
CA THR A 308 -5.40 14.01 -6.42
C THR A 308 -5.10 13.92 -4.92
N GLY A 309 -5.71 12.99 -4.17
CA GLY A 309 -5.28 12.73 -2.80
C GLY A 309 -3.82 12.27 -2.72
N SER A 310 -3.32 11.63 -3.78
CA SER A 310 -1.92 11.20 -3.87
C SER A 310 -0.93 12.37 -3.96
N VAL A 311 -1.28 13.51 -4.59
CA VAL A 311 -0.40 14.68 -4.62
C VAL A 311 -0.36 15.39 -3.26
N ILE A 312 -1.50 15.43 -2.57
CA ILE A 312 -1.60 15.93 -1.20
C ILE A 312 -0.79 15.07 -0.24
N ASN A 313 -0.90 13.74 -0.35
CA ASN A 313 -0.09 12.82 0.42
C ASN A 313 1.40 12.96 0.06
N TRP A 314 1.75 13.06 -1.23
CA TRP A 314 3.12 13.28 -1.67
C TRP A 314 3.74 14.51 -1.02
N LEU A 315 3.04 15.66 -0.99
CA LEU A 315 3.55 16.88 -0.34
C LEU A 315 3.88 16.61 1.12
N ARG A 316 2.96 15.98 1.86
CA ARG A 316 3.16 15.63 3.27
C ARG A 316 4.37 14.73 3.45
N ARG A 317 4.41 13.58 2.75
CA ARG A 317 5.47 12.59 2.90
C ARG A 317 6.85 13.08 2.42
N ALA A 318 6.89 13.81 1.31
CA ALA A 318 8.15 14.15 0.64
C ALA A 318 8.75 15.48 1.10
N LEU A 319 7.94 16.46 1.51
CA LEU A 319 8.42 17.82 1.79
C LEU A 319 8.15 18.32 3.20
N LEU A 320 7.14 17.78 3.90
CA LEU A 320 6.73 18.30 5.22
C LEU A 320 7.05 17.33 6.37
N GLY A 321 7.12 16.03 6.09
CA GLY A 321 7.33 14.97 7.07
C GLY A 321 6.03 14.34 7.58
N GLU A 322 6.10 13.08 8.02
CA GLU A 322 4.95 12.31 8.51
C GLU A 322 4.34 12.87 9.81
N GLY A 323 5.08 13.66 10.59
CA GLY A 323 4.57 14.27 11.82
C GLY A 323 3.55 15.38 11.60
N VAL A 324 3.41 15.90 10.37
CA VAL A 324 2.48 17.00 10.06
C VAL A 324 1.09 16.42 9.78
N GLY A 325 0.11 16.84 10.57
CA GLY A 325 -1.28 16.40 10.43
C GLY A 325 -2.02 17.12 9.31
N TYR A 326 -2.95 16.43 8.64
CA TYR A 326 -3.82 17.09 7.65
C TYR A 326 -4.68 18.20 8.26
N GLY A 327 -5.06 18.11 9.54
CA GLY A 327 -5.81 19.16 10.24
C GLY A 327 -5.05 20.49 10.28
N GLU A 328 -3.79 20.45 10.73
CA GLU A 328 -2.88 21.60 10.78
C GLU A 328 -2.70 22.23 9.39
N LEU A 329 -2.48 21.42 8.35
CA LEU A 329 -2.34 21.93 6.99
C LEU A 329 -3.62 22.56 6.44
N ASN A 330 -4.79 22.05 6.82
CA ASN A 330 -6.08 22.65 6.46
C ASN A 330 -6.27 24.00 7.16
N GLU A 331 -5.89 24.13 8.43
CA GLU A 331 -5.96 25.40 9.17
C GLU A 331 -5.03 26.46 8.55
N GLU A 332 -3.79 26.09 8.24
CA GLU A 332 -2.86 26.99 7.56
C GLU A 332 -3.34 27.41 6.17
N ALA A 333 -3.86 26.46 5.38
CA ALA A 333 -4.42 26.74 4.06
C ALA A 333 -5.69 27.60 4.15
N ALA A 334 -6.52 27.44 5.18
CA ALA A 334 -7.71 28.26 5.36
C ALA A 334 -7.38 29.75 5.54
N ALA A 335 -6.20 30.08 6.10
CA ALA A 335 -5.72 31.44 6.27
C ALA A 335 -5.17 32.08 4.99
N VAL A 336 -4.91 31.30 3.94
CA VAL A 336 -4.42 31.79 2.64
C VAL A 336 -5.62 32.21 1.77
N PRO A 337 -5.61 33.33 1.04
CA PRO A 337 -6.73 33.70 0.16
C PRO A 337 -6.80 32.81 -1.10
N PRO A 338 -7.96 32.74 -1.80
CA PRO A 338 -8.08 32.13 -3.12
C PRO A 338 -6.97 32.56 -4.09
N GLY A 339 -6.43 31.61 -4.85
CA GLY A 339 -5.35 31.88 -5.80
C GLY A 339 -3.97 32.03 -5.18
N CYS A 340 -3.85 31.73 -3.88
CA CYS A 340 -2.60 31.56 -3.15
C CYS A 340 -1.58 32.68 -3.38
N GLU A 341 -2.06 33.92 -3.48
CA GLU A 341 -1.26 35.13 -3.71
C GLU A 341 -0.35 35.06 -4.96
N GLY A 342 -0.78 34.30 -5.98
CA GLY A 342 -0.08 34.15 -7.25
C GLY A 342 0.67 32.82 -7.39
N LEU A 343 0.72 31.98 -6.36
CA LEU A 343 1.22 30.61 -6.45
C LEU A 343 0.18 29.70 -7.12
N VAL A 344 0.59 28.96 -8.15
CA VAL A 344 -0.30 28.02 -8.87
C VAL A 344 0.40 26.69 -9.05
N ALA A 345 -0.35 25.61 -8.90
CA ALA A 345 0.16 24.26 -9.14
C ALA A 345 -0.50 23.61 -10.38
N LEU A 346 0.21 22.66 -10.99
CA LEU A 346 -0.32 21.71 -11.96
C LEU A 346 -0.38 20.33 -11.30
N ASP A 347 -1.54 19.68 -11.27
CA ASP A 347 -1.80 18.46 -10.50
C ASP A 347 -1.32 17.16 -11.19
N HIS A 348 -0.66 17.25 -12.35
CA HIS A 348 -0.31 16.11 -13.21
C HIS A 348 0.89 15.27 -12.74
N PHE A 349 1.05 15.02 -11.44
CA PHE A 349 2.23 14.33 -10.87
C PHE A 349 2.46 12.92 -11.41
N GLN A 350 1.41 12.23 -11.87
CA GLN A 350 1.48 10.92 -12.54
C GLN A 350 0.89 10.99 -13.96
N GLY A 351 1.06 12.12 -14.66
CA GLY A 351 0.40 12.38 -15.95
C GLY A 351 -1.02 12.90 -15.80
N ASN A 352 -1.69 13.09 -16.94
CA ASN A 352 -3.09 13.54 -17.00
C ASN A 352 -3.94 12.51 -17.76
N ARG A 353 -5.12 12.21 -17.21
CA ARG A 353 -6.18 11.44 -17.88
C ARG A 353 -7.09 12.39 -18.64
N THR A 354 -8.17 12.87 -18.04
CA THR A 354 -9.09 13.80 -18.69
C THR A 354 -8.66 15.24 -18.39
N PRO A 355 -8.59 16.16 -19.37
CA PRO A 355 -8.96 16.02 -20.79
C PRO A 355 -7.79 15.75 -21.75
N HIS A 356 -6.54 15.68 -21.27
CA HIS A 356 -5.36 15.73 -22.15
C HIS A 356 -4.82 14.37 -22.58
N THR A 357 -5.11 13.31 -21.83
CA THR A 357 -4.61 11.93 -22.07
C THR A 357 -3.10 11.91 -22.32
N ASP A 358 -2.36 12.53 -21.41
CA ASP A 358 -0.92 12.70 -21.52
C ASP A 358 -0.19 12.03 -20.33
N PRO A 359 0.34 10.81 -20.52
CA PRO A 359 1.07 10.11 -19.47
C PRO A 359 2.45 10.74 -19.17
N LEU A 360 2.94 11.64 -20.03
CA LEU A 360 4.23 12.33 -19.86
C LEU A 360 4.09 13.67 -19.13
N SER A 361 2.88 14.21 -18.98
CA SER A 361 2.66 15.44 -18.22
C SER A 361 3.16 15.30 -16.77
N ARG A 362 3.70 16.38 -16.19
CA ARG A 362 4.25 16.37 -14.83
C ARG A 362 3.73 17.52 -13.99
N GLY A 363 3.75 17.31 -12.68
CA GLY A 363 3.41 18.34 -11.70
C GLY A 363 4.36 19.53 -11.73
N ALA A 364 3.85 20.71 -11.40
CA ALA A 364 4.63 21.94 -11.34
C ALA A 364 4.09 22.86 -10.25
N LEU A 365 4.99 23.66 -9.65
CA LEU A 365 4.65 24.79 -8.78
C LEU A 365 5.27 26.04 -9.41
N VAL A 366 4.42 26.99 -9.82
CA VAL A 366 4.83 28.18 -10.56
C VAL A 366 4.41 29.44 -9.80
N GLY A 367 5.29 30.43 -9.76
CA GLY A 367 5.04 31.71 -9.10
C GLY A 367 5.52 31.81 -7.65
N LEU A 368 6.43 30.93 -7.20
CA LEU A 368 7.00 31.00 -5.85
C LEU A 368 7.68 32.35 -5.55
N THR A 369 7.48 32.86 -4.33
CA THR A 369 8.16 34.02 -3.75
C THR A 369 8.56 33.67 -2.32
N LEU A 370 9.44 34.47 -1.71
CA LEU A 370 9.87 34.29 -0.31
C LEU A 370 8.73 34.49 0.72
N LYS A 371 7.56 35.00 0.30
CA LYS A 371 6.39 35.16 1.16
C LYS A 371 5.65 33.83 1.40
N HIS A 372 5.72 32.90 0.44
CA HIS A 372 4.91 31.70 0.48
C HIS A 372 5.35 30.74 1.59
N THR A 373 4.36 30.18 2.27
CA THR A 373 4.53 29.21 3.36
C THR A 373 4.10 27.81 2.92
N ARG A 374 4.27 26.80 3.77
CA ARG A 374 3.75 25.45 3.50
C ARG A 374 2.22 25.44 3.33
N GLY A 375 1.49 26.29 4.08
CA GLY A 375 0.04 26.50 3.88
C GLY A 375 -0.32 26.99 2.48
N HIS A 376 0.51 27.87 1.88
CA HIS A 376 0.30 28.31 0.49
C HIS A 376 0.50 27.16 -0.50
N VAL A 377 1.56 26.36 -0.32
CA VAL A 377 1.83 25.21 -1.20
C VAL A 377 0.75 24.16 -1.07
N PHE A 378 0.30 23.85 0.15
CA PHE A 378 -0.79 22.92 0.40
C PHE A 378 -2.09 23.39 -0.26
N ARG A 379 -2.49 24.66 -0.04
CA ARG A 379 -3.68 25.23 -0.67
C ARG A 379 -3.56 25.25 -2.20
N ALA A 380 -2.41 25.61 -2.76
CA ALA A 380 -2.22 25.66 -4.20
C ALA A 380 -2.39 24.28 -4.86
N LEU A 381 -1.98 23.21 -4.19
CA LEU A 381 -2.25 21.84 -4.65
C LEU A 381 -3.73 21.46 -4.53
N MET A 382 -4.41 21.85 -3.44
CA MET A 382 -5.86 21.66 -3.31
C MET A 382 -6.62 22.38 -4.43
N GLU A 383 -6.33 23.66 -4.65
CA GLU A 383 -6.91 24.48 -5.72
C GLU A 383 -6.59 23.89 -7.10
N ALA A 384 -5.37 23.42 -7.35
CA ALA A 384 -5.00 22.76 -8.61
C ALA A 384 -5.81 21.49 -8.88
N VAL A 385 -6.04 20.65 -7.87
CA VAL A 385 -6.90 19.47 -8.03
C VAL A 385 -8.34 19.87 -8.34
N CYS A 386 -8.87 20.90 -7.68
CA CYS A 386 -10.21 21.43 -7.98
C CYS A 386 -10.29 22.05 -9.38
N PHE A 387 -9.24 22.74 -9.84
CA PHE A 387 -9.14 23.23 -11.21
C PHE A 387 -9.04 22.09 -12.23
N GLY A 388 -8.34 21.00 -11.90
CA GLY A 388 -8.33 19.78 -12.70
C GLY A 388 -9.74 19.19 -12.83
N THR A 389 -10.53 19.16 -11.75
CA THR A 389 -11.96 18.77 -11.81
C THR A 389 -12.75 19.69 -12.74
N GLU A 390 -12.60 21.01 -12.61
CA GLU A 390 -13.26 21.97 -13.49
C GLU A 390 -12.79 21.84 -14.95
N ALA A 391 -11.54 21.44 -15.22
CA ALA A 391 -11.08 21.13 -16.58
C ALA A 391 -11.78 19.89 -17.15
N VAL A 392 -12.02 18.86 -16.34
CA VAL A 392 -12.83 17.69 -16.73
C VAL A 392 -14.25 18.11 -17.03
N LEU A 393 -14.88 18.88 -16.13
CA LEU A 393 -16.25 19.36 -16.31
C LEU A 393 -16.38 20.29 -17.53
N ALA A 394 -15.40 21.15 -17.80
CA ALA A 394 -15.37 22.01 -18.97
C ALA A 394 -15.32 21.19 -20.27
N ALA A 395 -14.51 20.12 -20.31
CA ALA A 395 -14.47 19.21 -21.45
C ALA A 395 -15.81 18.48 -21.66
N MET A 396 -16.45 18.03 -20.57
CA MET A 396 -17.78 17.41 -20.63
C MET A 396 -18.86 18.40 -21.10
N ARG A 397 -18.83 19.65 -20.62
CA ARG A 397 -19.75 20.71 -21.07
C ARG A 397 -19.59 20.99 -22.56
N ALA A 398 -18.35 21.06 -23.06
CA ALA A 398 -18.05 21.23 -24.47
C ALA A 398 -18.55 20.04 -25.33
N ALA A 399 -18.59 18.84 -24.74
CA ALA A 399 -19.12 17.63 -25.36
C ALA A 399 -20.65 17.45 -25.19
N GLY A 400 -21.35 18.38 -24.54
CA GLY A 400 -22.81 18.40 -24.42
C GLY A 400 -23.40 17.94 -23.07
N PHE A 401 -22.57 17.70 -22.05
CA PHE A 401 -23.04 17.33 -20.71
C PHE A 401 -22.67 18.37 -19.65
N SER A 402 -23.69 18.95 -19.03
CA SER A 402 -23.54 19.93 -17.95
C SER A 402 -24.17 19.37 -16.67
N PRO A 403 -23.37 18.90 -15.69
CA PRO A 403 -23.92 18.42 -14.44
C PRO A 403 -24.55 19.58 -13.64
N SER A 404 -25.61 19.28 -12.90
CA SER A 404 -26.33 20.23 -12.04
C SER A 404 -25.88 20.17 -10.58
N SER A 405 -25.23 19.08 -10.18
CA SER A 405 -24.73 18.82 -8.83
C SER A 405 -23.63 17.75 -8.88
N LEU A 406 -22.82 17.69 -7.83
CA LEU A 406 -21.87 16.60 -7.60
C LEU A 406 -22.22 15.91 -6.29
N THR A 407 -22.33 14.59 -6.27
CA THR A 407 -22.36 13.82 -5.02
C THR A 407 -20.97 13.26 -4.75
N VAL A 408 -20.39 13.58 -3.60
CA VAL A 408 -18.97 13.35 -3.30
C VAL A 408 -18.82 12.24 -2.29
N ALA A 409 -17.92 11.30 -2.57
CA ALA A 409 -17.54 10.23 -1.64
C ALA A 409 -16.02 10.07 -1.54
N GLY A 410 -15.55 9.43 -0.48
CA GLY A 410 -14.15 9.09 -0.28
C GLY A 410 -13.32 10.17 0.42
N GLY A 411 -12.00 10.16 0.20
CA GLY A 411 -11.01 10.86 1.05
C GLY A 411 -11.21 12.37 1.19
N ALA A 412 -11.63 13.08 0.15
CA ALA A 412 -11.81 14.53 0.16
C ALA A 412 -12.92 14.99 1.11
N THR A 413 -13.89 14.12 1.41
CA THR A 413 -15.01 14.41 2.33
C THR A 413 -14.56 14.71 3.77
N LYS A 414 -13.32 14.38 4.12
CA LYS A 414 -12.71 14.64 5.44
C LYS A 414 -12.19 16.08 5.60
N SER A 415 -12.23 16.91 4.56
CA SER A 415 -11.81 18.32 4.60
C SER A 415 -12.92 19.25 4.13
N ASP A 416 -13.47 20.01 5.07
CA ASP A 416 -14.48 21.04 4.80
C ASP A 416 -13.96 22.13 3.87
N LEU A 417 -12.70 22.54 4.06
CA LEU A 417 -12.05 23.51 3.18
C LEU A 417 -11.99 22.98 1.76
N TRP A 418 -11.58 21.73 1.55
CA TRP A 418 -11.43 21.17 0.22
C TRP A 418 -12.77 21.02 -0.49
N LEU A 419 -13.80 20.55 0.23
CA LEU A 419 -15.16 20.52 -0.29
C LEU A 419 -15.62 21.92 -0.69
N GLN A 420 -15.40 22.94 0.14
CA GLN A 420 -15.79 24.30 -0.22
C GLN A 420 -15.05 24.83 -1.45
N ILE A 421 -13.74 24.57 -1.58
CA ILE A 421 -12.97 24.96 -2.78
C ILE A 421 -13.50 24.24 -4.02
N HIS A 422 -13.81 22.95 -3.95
CA HIS A 422 -14.44 22.23 -5.07
C HIS A 422 -15.77 22.90 -5.47
N ALA A 423 -16.66 23.15 -4.52
CA ALA A 423 -17.95 23.78 -4.79
C ALA A 423 -17.76 25.15 -5.46
N ASP A 424 -16.89 25.99 -4.91
CA ASP A 424 -16.63 27.34 -5.41
C ASP A 424 -15.95 27.32 -6.80
N VAL A 425 -15.02 26.40 -7.04
CA VAL A 425 -14.34 26.28 -8.33
C VAL A 425 -15.31 25.80 -9.42
N THR A 426 -16.11 24.76 -9.15
CA THR A 426 -17.02 24.17 -10.15
C THR A 426 -18.35 24.90 -10.28
N ASN A 427 -18.70 25.76 -9.32
CA ASN A 427 -20.03 26.37 -9.15
C ASN A 427 -21.18 25.37 -9.04
N LEU A 428 -20.93 24.22 -8.43
CA LEU A 428 -21.93 23.17 -8.26
C LEU A 428 -22.16 22.89 -6.77
N PRO A 429 -23.42 22.65 -6.35
CA PRO A 429 -23.66 22.12 -5.02
C PRO A 429 -23.03 20.73 -4.91
N LEU A 430 -22.34 20.50 -3.79
CA LEU A 430 -21.79 19.19 -3.44
C LEU A 430 -22.70 18.52 -2.41
N HIS A 431 -23.14 17.30 -2.69
CA HIS A 431 -23.92 16.48 -1.77
C HIS A 431 -23.03 15.43 -1.10
N LEU A 432 -23.22 15.24 0.21
CA LEU A 432 -22.62 14.15 0.98
C LEU A 432 -23.74 13.28 1.53
N THR A 433 -23.64 11.97 1.34
CA THR A 433 -24.62 10.98 1.81
C THR A 433 -24.38 10.58 3.26
N GLU A 434 -25.42 10.13 3.96
CA GLU A 434 -25.33 9.62 5.34
C GLU A 434 -24.46 8.37 5.44
N VAL A 435 -24.62 7.44 4.49
CA VAL A 435 -23.78 6.24 4.40
C VAL A 435 -22.54 6.59 3.58
N SER A 436 -21.37 6.49 4.21
CA SER A 436 -20.08 6.78 3.58
C SER A 436 -19.60 5.66 2.65
N ASP A 437 -20.06 4.44 2.89
CA ASP A 437 -19.74 3.26 2.09
C ASP A 437 -20.75 3.10 0.95
N ALA A 438 -20.51 3.84 -0.12
CA ALA A 438 -21.42 3.89 -1.26
C ALA A 438 -21.51 2.58 -2.04
N PRO A 439 -20.43 1.84 -2.35
CA PRO A 439 -20.53 0.55 -3.04
C PRO A 439 -21.39 -0.45 -2.26
N ALA A 440 -21.13 -0.62 -0.95
CA ALA A 440 -21.91 -1.52 -0.12
C ALA A 440 -23.41 -1.14 -0.08
N LEU A 441 -23.74 0.16 0.02
CA LEU A 441 -25.13 0.63 -0.05
C LEU A 441 -25.75 0.41 -1.45
N GLY A 442 -24.98 0.63 -2.52
CA GLY A 442 -25.40 0.33 -3.89
C GLY A 442 -25.76 -1.14 -4.06
N CYS A 443 -24.92 -2.05 -3.57
CA CYS A 443 -25.23 -3.48 -3.51
C CYS A 443 -26.50 -3.76 -2.69
N ALA A 444 -26.67 -3.13 -1.53
CA ALA A 444 -27.89 -3.30 -0.73
C ALA A 444 -29.16 -2.85 -1.49
N ILE A 445 -29.08 -1.76 -2.26
CA ILE A 445 -30.16 -1.29 -3.13
C ILE A 445 -30.51 -2.35 -4.19
N LEU A 446 -29.50 -2.88 -4.89
CA LEU A 446 -29.70 -3.93 -5.90
C LEU A 446 -30.27 -5.22 -5.28
N ALA A 447 -29.79 -5.62 -4.11
CA ALA A 447 -30.33 -6.74 -3.35
C ALA A 447 -31.80 -6.52 -2.96
N ALA A 448 -32.17 -5.31 -2.54
CA ALA A 448 -33.55 -4.99 -2.18
C ALA A 448 -34.51 -5.08 -3.37
N VAL A 449 -34.05 -4.72 -4.57
CA VAL A 449 -34.81 -4.91 -5.82
C VAL A 449 -34.97 -6.40 -6.13
N ALA A 450 -33.89 -7.19 -6.08
CA ALA A 450 -33.95 -8.64 -6.33
C ALA A 450 -34.84 -9.39 -5.31
N ALA A 451 -34.95 -8.87 -4.09
CA ALA A 451 -35.85 -9.37 -3.05
C ALA A 451 -37.33 -8.96 -3.25
N GLY A 452 -37.62 -8.04 -4.19
CA GLY A 452 -38.95 -7.47 -4.37
C GLY A 452 -39.39 -6.51 -3.25
N LEU A 453 -38.45 -5.98 -2.46
CA LEU A 453 -38.75 -4.97 -1.43
C LEU A 453 -39.04 -3.60 -2.05
N HIS A 454 -38.48 -3.35 -3.24
CA HIS A 454 -38.74 -2.18 -4.08
C HIS A 454 -38.95 -2.64 -5.52
N PRO A 455 -39.76 -1.92 -6.33
CA PRO A 455 -40.10 -2.35 -7.68
C PRO A 455 -38.94 -2.25 -8.68
N ASP A 456 -38.04 -1.28 -8.48
CA ASP A 456 -36.91 -1.01 -9.37
C ASP A 456 -35.78 -0.26 -8.64
N VAL A 457 -34.63 -0.13 -9.31
CA VAL A 457 -33.44 0.55 -8.78
C VAL A 457 -33.72 2.03 -8.45
N PRO A 458 -34.42 2.82 -9.29
CA PRO A 458 -34.78 4.19 -8.93
C PRO A 458 -35.61 4.33 -7.65
N ALA A 459 -36.65 3.51 -7.47
CA ALA A 459 -37.48 3.53 -6.27
C ALA A 459 -36.70 3.11 -5.02
N ALA A 460 -35.89 2.05 -5.11
CA ALA A 460 -35.03 1.61 -4.02
C ALA A 460 -34.01 2.68 -3.62
N THR A 461 -33.36 3.31 -4.61
CA THR A 461 -32.39 4.39 -4.39
C THR A 461 -33.03 5.58 -3.67
N ALA A 462 -34.21 6.02 -4.12
CA ALA A 462 -34.94 7.12 -3.49
C ALA A 462 -35.36 6.82 -2.03
N ALA A 463 -35.60 5.55 -1.69
CA ALA A 463 -35.97 5.12 -0.35
C ALA A 463 -34.77 4.91 0.59
N MET A 464 -33.62 4.52 0.04
CA MET A 464 -32.46 4.03 0.80
C MET A 464 -31.32 5.06 0.92
N VAL A 465 -31.19 5.99 -0.03
CA VAL A 465 -30.12 7.01 -0.01
C VAL A 465 -30.63 8.30 0.65
N ARG A 466 -29.85 8.87 1.57
CA ARG A 466 -30.12 10.16 2.20
C ARG A 466 -28.93 11.09 2.10
N VAL A 467 -29.19 12.34 1.72
CA VAL A 467 -28.20 13.41 1.74
C VAL A 467 -28.08 13.93 3.17
N ALA A 468 -26.92 13.77 3.78
CA ALA A 468 -26.61 14.28 5.12
C ALA A 468 -26.28 15.77 5.12
N ARG A 469 -25.55 16.23 4.09
CA ARG A 469 -25.02 17.60 4.02
C ARG A 469 -24.94 18.05 2.57
N THR A 470 -25.19 19.34 2.34
CA THR A 470 -24.92 20.00 1.07
C THR A 470 -23.99 21.19 1.27
N VAL A 471 -22.87 21.21 0.54
CA VAL A 471 -21.96 22.37 0.46
C VAL A 471 -22.36 23.18 -0.77
N LYS A 472 -22.67 24.47 -0.57
CA LYS A 472 -23.10 25.37 -1.64
C LYS A 472 -21.93 26.24 -2.11
N PRO A 473 -21.82 26.52 -3.41
CA PRO A 473 -20.83 27.47 -3.92
C PRO A 473 -21.10 28.88 -3.39
N ASP A 474 -20.03 29.61 -3.10
CA ASP A 474 -20.05 31.04 -2.88
C ASP A 474 -19.88 31.78 -4.22
N PRO A 475 -20.85 32.61 -4.65
CA PRO A 475 -20.79 33.28 -5.95
C PRO A 475 -19.59 34.21 -6.14
N ALA A 476 -19.13 34.88 -5.08
CA ALA A 476 -17.99 35.80 -5.15
C ALA A 476 -16.68 35.03 -5.29
N ARG A 477 -16.49 33.95 -4.51
CA ARG A 477 -15.32 33.07 -4.64
C ARG A 477 -15.34 32.33 -5.97
N HIS A 478 -16.51 31.92 -6.47
CA HIS A 478 -16.61 31.33 -7.80
C HIS A 478 -16.16 32.29 -8.90
N ALA A 479 -16.59 33.55 -8.87
CA ALA A 479 -16.15 34.54 -9.85
C ALA A 479 -14.62 34.72 -9.85
N GLU A 480 -14.00 34.70 -8.68
CA GLU A 480 -12.53 34.74 -8.53
C GLU A 480 -11.86 33.47 -9.06
N TYR A 481 -12.30 32.28 -8.64
CA TYR A 481 -11.73 31.01 -9.12
C TYR A 481 -11.93 30.81 -10.62
N ALA A 482 -13.06 31.20 -11.19
CA ALA A 482 -13.30 31.14 -12.64
C ALA A 482 -12.32 32.01 -13.42
N ARG A 483 -11.95 33.19 -12.86
CA ARG A 483 -10.89 34.03 -13.43
C ARG A 483 -9.53 33.34 -13.32
N LEU A 484 -9.17 32.85 -12.13
CA LEU A 484 -7.88 32.17 -11.88
C LEU A 484 -7.71 30.90 -12.74
N PHE A 485 -8.77 30.10 -12.87
CA PHE A 485 -8.81 28.92 -13.72
C PHE A 485 -8.43 29.27 -15.17
N ARG A 486 -9.10 30.27 -15.76
CA ARG A 486 -8.85 30.69 -17.15
C ARG A 486 -7.50 31.37 -17.34
N GLU A 487 -7.11 32.27 -16.43
CA GLU A 487 -5.94 33.13 -16.60
C GLU A 487 -4.62 32.50 -16.10
N ARG A 488 -4.70 31.45 -15.28
CA ARG A 488 -3.53 30.85 -14.64
C ARG A 488 -3.46 29.35 -14.82
N TYR A 489 -4.52 28.61 -14.49
CA TYR A 489 -4.46 27.14 -14.54
C TYR A 489 -4.44 26.58 -15.96
N VAL A 490 -5.43 26.94 -16.80
CA VAL A 490 -5.56 26.45 -18.18
C VAL A 490 -4.29 26.69 -19.03
N PRO A 491 -3.62 27.85 -18.97
CA PRO A 491 -2.39 28.09 -19.73
C PRO A 491 -1.16 27.30 -19.25
N LEU A 492 -1.15 26.74 -18.03
CA LEU A 492 0.05 26.07 -17.48
C LEU A 492 0.45 24.84 -18.28
N TYR A 493 -0.50 23.94 -18.56
CA TYR A 493 -0.22 22.71 -19.28
C TYR A 493 0.39 22.97 -20.68
N PRO A 494 -0.21 23.77 -21.58
CA PRO A 494 0.40 24.02 -22.89
C PRO A 494 1.76 24.73 -22.80
N ALA A 495 1.96 25.60 -21.80
CA ALA A 495 3.25 26.27 -21.60
C ALA A 495 4.37 25.32 -21.17
N LEU A 496 4.04 24.28 -20.40
CA LEU A 496 5.02 23.31 -19.88
C LEU A 496 5.15 22.05 -20.75
N LYS A 497 4.19 21.80 -21.66
CA LYS A 497 4.12 20.56 -22.44
C LYS A 497 5.42 20.24 -23.19
N GLY A 498 6.02 21.20 -23.88
CA GLY A 498 7.27 20.98 -24.63
C GLY A 498 8.42 20.48 -23.75
N LEU A 499 8.50 20.95 -22.50
CA LEU A 499 9.52 20.53 -21.54
C LEU A 499 9.34 19.08 -21.08
N PHE A 500 8.11 18.58 -21.03
CA PHE A 500 7.81 17.22 -20.58
C PHE A 500 8.05 16.15 -21.66
N HIS A 501 7.84 16.50 -22.93
CA HIS A 501 7.91 15.57 -24.05
C HIS A 501 9.31 15.49 -24.69
N GLY A 502 10.29 16.21 -24.15
CA GLY A 502 11.67 16.21 -24.67
C GLY A 502 11.88 17.08 -25.91
N ASP A 503 10.88 17.90 -26.26
CA ASP A 503 11.03 18.96 -27.25
C ASP A 503 11.80 20.11 -26.60
N ALA A 504 13.13 20.00 -26.57
CA ALA A 504 13.97 21.13 -26.17
C ALA A 504 13.59 22.34 -27.05
N PRO A 505 13.37 23.54 -26.46
CA PRO A 505 13.28 24.74 -27.28
C PRO A 505 14.60 24.85 -28.04
N THR A 506 14.52 24.95 -29.36
CA THR A 506 15.63 25.39 -30.21
C THR A 506 15.98 26.82 -29.83
N ALA A 507 16.83 26.96 -28.81
CA ALA A 507 17.38 28.24 -28.41
C ALA A 507 18.47 28.64 -29.42
N GLY A 508 18.16 29.62 -30.29
CA GLY A 508 19.11 30.43 -31.06
C GLY A 508 18.73 30.57 -32.54
N GLY A 509 18.41 31.75 -33.09
CA GLY A 509 18.55 33.10 -32.56
C GLY A 509 17.77 34.14 -33.37
N GLY A 510 17.69 35.35 -32.80
CA GLY A 510 16.97 36.49 -33.35
C GLY A 510 17.67 37.20 -34.53
N ALA A 511 16.84 37.96 -35.23
CA ALA A 511 17.08 39.04 -36.20
C ALA A 511 18.52 39.41 -36.63
N GLY A 512 18.75 39.45 -37.95
CA GLY A 512 19.67 40.39 -38.60
C GLY A 512 20.39 39.90 -39.88
N GLY A 513 20.03 40.47 -41.04
CA GLY A 513 20.99 40.90 -42.08
C GLY A 513 21.56 39.92 -43.13
N ALA A 514 21.03 40.04 -44.35
CA ALA A 514 21.69 40.05 -45.68
C ALA A 514 22.79 39.05 -46.12
N ALA A 515 22.50 38.47 -47.30
CA ALA A 515 23.38 38.17 -48.45
C ALA A 515 24.33 36.96 -48.44
N GLY A 516 24.19 36.12 -49.49
CA GLY A 516 25.35 35.51 -50.17
C GLY A 516 25.36 33.99 -50.30
N GLY A 517 24.83 33.51 -51.43
CA GLY A 517 25.31 32.39 -52.29
C GLY A 517 26.12 31.21 -51.74
N GLY A 518 25.77 30.01 -52.20
CA GLY A 518 26.72 28.89 -52.32
C GLY A 518 26.10 27.52 -52.22
N ALA A 519 26.08 26.81 -53.35
CA ALA A 519 25.59 25.44 -53.51
C ALA A 519 26.44 24.38 -52.79
N ALA A 520 25.82 23.26 -52.40
CA ALA A 520 26.10 21.90 -52.89
C ALA A 520 25.65 20.82 -51.88
N ALA A 521 24.83 19.87 -52.35
CA ALA A 521 24.76 18.53 -51.76
C ALA A 521 26.00 17.72 -52.19
N PRO A 522 26.41 16.67 -51.44
CA PRO A 522 25.99 15.33 -51.85
C PRO A 522 25.76 14.32 -50.71
N ALA A 523 25.05 13.24 -51.03
CA ALA A 523 25.01 11.93 -50.35
C ALA A 523 25.95 10.93 -51.09
N PRO A 524 26.05 9.61 -50.74
CA PRO A 524 26.43 8.94 -49.49
C PRO A 524 27.57 7.85 -49.64
N ALA A 525 28.10 7.37 -48.49
CA ALA A 525 28.79 6.07 -48.19
C ALA A 525 30.19 5.74 -48.81
N PRO A 526 31.00 4.73 -48.33
CA PRO A 526 30.83 3.73 -47.26
C PRO A 526 32.05 3.51 -46.28
N ALA A 527 31.84 2.55 -45.37
CA ALA A 527 32.68 1.92 -44.33
C ALA A 527 34.23 1.86 -44.45
N SER A 528 34.94 1.91 -43.31
CA SER A 528 35.83 0.81 -42.85
C SER A 528 36.32 0.93 -41.39
N ALA A 529 36.63 -0.23 -40.82
CA ALA A 529 37.51 -0.53 -39.67
C ALA A 529 36.98 -0.38 -38.23
N ALA A 530 36.52 -1.52 -37.70
CA ALA A 530 36.53 -1.83 -36.27
C ALA A 530 37.96 -2.02 -35.73
N PRO A 531 38.16 -1.92 -34.40
CA PRO A 531 39.09 -2.79 -33.70
C PRO A 531 38.35 -3.77 -32.78
N ALA A 532 38.91 -4.97 -32.73
CA ALA A 532 38.40 -6.17 -32.12
C ALA A 532 38.44 -6.18 -30.59
N ALA A 533 37.43 -6.85 -30.05
CA ALA A 533 37.43 -7.72 -28.88
C ALA A 533 38.72 -7.79 -28.02
N GLY A 534 38.63 -7.24 -26.81
CA GLY A 534 39.41 -7.66 -25.65
C GLY A 534 38.55 -8.51 -24.72
N ALA A 535 38.81 -9.81 -24.69
CA ALA A 535 38.23 -10.75 -23.74
C ALA A 535 38.66 -10.41 -22.29
N GLY A 536 37.71 -10.43 -21.36
CA GLY A 536 37.99 -10.09 -19.96
C GLY A 536 36.89 -10.53 -18.99
N ARG A 537 36.79 -11.85 -18.78
CA ARG A 537 36.23 -12.53 -17.59
C ARG A 537 34.80 -12.19 -17.15
N ARG A 538 33.90 -13.14 -17.43
CA ARG A 538 32.82 -13.54 -16.51
C ARG A 538 33.37 -13.66 -15.09
N LEU A 539 32.84 -12.87 -14.16
CA LEU A 539 32.97 -13.17 -12.73
C LEU A 539 32.16 -14.44 -12.47
N ALA A 540 32.86 -15.56 -12.46
CA ALA A 540 32.35 -16.80 -11.91
C ALA A 540 31.94 -16.54 -10.46
N ALA A 541 30.77 -17.05 -10.09
CA ALA A 541 30.37 -17.23 -8.70
C ALA A 541 31.48 -18.03 -8.00
N ALA A 542 32.31 -17.33 -7.24
CA ALA A 542 33.20 -17.97 -6.30
C ALA A 542 32.34 -18.42 -5.13
N ALA A 543 32.15 -19.73 -5.03
CA ALA A 543 31.79 -20.39 -3.78
C ALA A 543 32.88 -20.06 -2.75
N GLY A 544 32.69 -18.95 -2.03
CA GLY A 544 33.47 -18.61 -0.85
C GLY A 544 32.85 -19.31 0.34
N GLY A 545 33.57 -20.28 0.90
CA GLY A 545 33.24 -20.89 2.19
C GLY A 545 33.13 -19.86 3.33
N PRO A 546 32.63 -20.27 4.51
CA PRO A 546 32.23 -19.37 5.57
C PRO A 546 33.42 -18.52 6.05
N VAL A 547 33.24 -17.20 5.99
CA VAL A 547 34.18 -16.24 6.57
C VAL A 547 34.05 -16.31 8.09
N GLY A 548 34.98 -17.02 8.75
CA GLY A 548 35.33 -16.75 10.15
C GLY A 548 35.90 -15.33 10.26
N VAL A 549 35.57 -14.52 11.26
CA VAL A 549 35.55 -14.80 12.69
C VAL A 549 34.53 -13.85 13.33
N GLY A 550 33.68 -14.41 14.20
CA GLY A 550 32.68 -13.71 15.02
C GLY A 550 31.76 -14.68 15.74
N GLY A 551 31.56 -15.86 15.14
CA GLY A 551 30.93 -17.02 15.76
C GLY A 551 31.95 -18.12 16.09
N ILE A 552 32.45 -18.13 17.31
CA ILE A 552 32.71 -19.41 17.97
C ILE A 552 31.40 -19.73 18.69
N PRO A 553 30.65 -20.79 18.33
CA PRO A 553 29.65 -21.32 19.23
C PRO A 553 30.39 -21.71 20.51
N ALA A 554 29.97 -21.15 21.64
CA ALA A 554 30.52 -21.58 22.92
C ALA A 554 30.29 -23.10 23.03
N PRO A 555 31.27 -23.88 23.54
CA PRO A 555 31.05 -25.30 23.79
C PRO A 555 29.80 -25.48 24.67
N PRO A 556 29.03 -26.57 24.50
CA PRO A 556 27.80 -26.79 25.27
C PRO A 556 28.06 -26.59 26.77
N GLY A 557 27.35 -25.65 27.39
CA GLY A 557 27.47 -25.33 28.82
C GLY A 557 28.47 -24.22 29.20
N ALA A 558 29.19 -23.61 28.25
CA ALA A 558 30.01 -22.42 28.54
C ALA A 558 29.15 -21.12 28.51
N PRO A 559 29.31 -20.21 29.49
CA PRO A 559 28.57 -18.96 29.50
C PRO A 559 28.91 -18.12 28.26
N PRO A 560 27.92 -17.47 27.63
CA PRO A 560 28.14 -16.72 26.41
C PRO A 560 29.07 -15.52 26.66
N ARG A 561 29.93 -15.24 25.67
CA ARG A 561 30.94 -14.18 25.75
C ARG A 561 30.30 -12.78 25.83
N PRO A 562 30.98 -11.79 26.47
CA PRO A 562 30.57 -10.39 26.40
C PRO A 562 30.60 -9.86 24.96
N ILE A 563 29.55 -9.14 24.55
CA ILE A 563 29.39 -8.55 23.22
C ILE A 563 28.95 -7.09 23.36
N ILE A 564 29.65 -6.20 22.66
CA ILE A 564 29.27 -4.78 22.57
C ILE A 564 28.91 -4.49 21.12
N SER A 565 27.68 -3.98 20.93
CA SER A 565 27.10 -3.66 19.61
C SER A 565 26.72 -2.18 19.56
N PRO A 566 27.61 -1.26 19.17
CA PRO A 566 27.26 0.16 19.13
C PRO A 566 26.17 0.44 18.09
N SER A 567 25.11 1.15 18.48
CA SER A 567 24.02 1.53 17.55
C SER A 567 24.39 2.76 16.75
N ILE A 568 24.42 2.58 15.42
CA ILE A 568 24.73 3.67 14.48
C ILE A 568 23.66 4.76 14.44
N LEU A 569 22.51 4.56 15.09
CA LEU A 569 21.47 5.57 15.24
C LEU A 569 21.99 6.84 15.94
N ALA A 570 23.02 6.71 16.78
CA ALA A 570 23.67 7.82 17.48
C ALA A 570 24.97 8.32 16.81
N ALA A 571 25.34 7.77 15.65
CA ALA A 571 26.55 8.18 14.93
C ALA A 571 26.34 9.50 14.16
N ASP A 572 27.43 10.17 13.79
CA ASP A 572 27.38 11.24 12.81
C ASP A 572 27.13 10.66 11.41
N PHE A 573 25.92 10.85 10.88
CA PHE A 573 25.53 10.33 9.58
C PHE A 573 26.30 10.97 8.41
N ALA A 574 26.81 12.20 8.57
CA ALA A 574 27.65 12.83 7.55
C ALA A 574 29.01 12.13 7.41
N ALA A 575 29.46 11.44 8.46
CA ALA A 575 30.73 10.73 8.54
C ALA A 575 30.57 9.23 8.89
N LEU A 576 29.41 8.63 8.61
CA LEU A 576 29.02 7.31 9.12
C LEU A 576 30.08 6.21 8.88
N GLY A 577 30.71 6.20 7.71
CA GLY A 577 31.75 5.22 7.41
C GLY A 577 33.00 5.35 8.29
N ASP A 578 33.34 6.56 8.73
CA ASP A 578 34.48 6.82 9.61
C ASP A 578 34.12 6.56 11.08
N GLU A 579 32.89 6.88 11.48
CA GLU A 579 32.34 6.55 12.79
C GLU A 579 32.30 5.02 13.03
N VAL A 580 31.84 4.26 12.04
CA VAL A 580 31.85 2.78 12.12
C VAL A 580 33.29 2.22 12.14
N ALA A 581 34.22 2.82 11.38
CA ALA A 581 35.62 2.43 11.45
C ALA A 581 36.20 2.65 12.85
N ARG A 582 35.84 3.76 13.50
CA ARG A 582 36.32 4.12 14.85
C ARG A 582 35.83 3.12 15.90
N VAL A 583 34.54 2.77 15.92
CA VAL A 583 34.03 1.80 16.90
C VAL A 583 34.60 0.39 16.69
N LEU A 584 34.79 -0.03 15.44
CA LEU A 584 35.42 -1.33 15.14
C LEU A 584 36.89 -1.35 15.57
N ALA A 585 37.65 -0.27 15.32
CA ALA A 585 39.03 -0.14 15.77
C ALA A 585 39.14 -0.05 17.31
N GLY A 586 38.16 0.58 17.96
CA GLY A 586 38.03 0.65 19.41
C GLY A 586 37.59 -0.65 20.08
N GLY A 587 37.36 -1.71 19.30
CA GLY A 587 37.10 -3.05 19.80
C GLY A 587 35.62 -3.39 20.01
N ALA A 588 34.69 -2.75 19.30
CA ALA A 588 33.31 -3.23 19.20
C ALA A 588 33.27 -4.63 18.57
N ASP A 589 32.38 -5.51 19.04
CA ASP A 589 32.23 -6.84 18.45
C ASP A 589 31.34 -6.79 17.20
N TRP A 590 30.24 -6.06 17.31
CA TRP A 590 29.17 -5.96 16.32
C TRP A 590 28.90 -4.48 16.00
N VAL A 591 28.18 -4.23 14.90
CA VAL A 591 27.64 -2.92 14.56
C VAL A 591 26.14 -3.06 14.51
N HIS A 592 25.44 -2.37 15.41
CA HIS A 592 23.98 -2.45 15.52
C HIS A 592 23.33 -1.46 14.56
N VAL A 593 22.35 -1.95 13.79
CA VAL A 593 21.61 -1.21 12.78
C VAL A 593 20.12 -1.29 13.12
N ASP A 594 19.61 -0.24 13.75
CA ASP A 594 18.18 -0.10 14.01
C ASP A 594 17.44 0.32 12.74
N MET A 595 16.38 -0.40 12.40
CA MET A 595 15.56 -0.16 11.23
C MET A 595 14.10 0.02 11.64
N PHE A 596 13.53 1.12 11.18
CA PHE A 596 12.17 1.56 11.51
C PHE A 596 11.40 1.79 10.22
N ASP A 597 10.11 1.45 10.15
CA ASP A 597 9.25 1.69 8.98
C ASP A 597 8.25 2.82 9.19
N GLY A 598 8.43 3.60 10.27
CA GLY A 598 7.53 4.70 10.63
C GLY A 598 6.18 4.26 11.19
N SER A 599 5.98 2.96 11.41
CA SER A 599 4.77 2.43 12.07
C SER A 599 4.68 2.87 13.54
N ALA A 600 3.51 2.66 14.15
CA ALA A 600 3.24 2.99 15.55
C ALA A 600 4.22 2.30 16.54
N LEU A 601 4.86 1.21 16.11
CA LEU A 601 5.89 0.49 16.88
C LEU A 601 7.22 1.25 17.00
N ALA A 602 7.47 2.23 16.14
CA ALA A 602 8.80 2.85 15.99
C ALA A 602 8.82 4.37 16.23
N GLY A 603 7.71 4.95 16.69
CA GLY A 603 7.66 6.35 17.12
C GLY A 603 7.99 7.40 16.05
N GLY A 604 7.87 7.08 14.75
CA GLY A 604 8.10 8.04 13.65
C GLY A 604 9.57 8.32 13.30
N ASN A 605 10.48 7.40 13.60
CA ASN A 605 11.93 7.54 13.37
C ASN A 605 12.39 7.49 11.89
N PHE A 606 13.59 8.05 11.64
CA PHE A 606 14.33 7.94 10.38
C PHE A 606 14.78 6.49 10.10
N THR A 607 14.49 5.98 8.91
CA THR A 607 14.80 4.61 8.51
C THR A 607 16.24 4.46 8.00
N ILE A 608 17.03 3.61 8.67
CA ILE A 608 18.24 3.04 8.09
C ILE A 608 17.83 1.77 7.34
N GLY A 609 18.07 1.72 6.02
CA GLY A 609 17.60 0.65 5.13
C GLY A 609 18.68 -0.36 4.70
N PRO A 610 18.31 -1.42 3.95
CA PRO A 610 19.26 -2.33 3.31
C PRO A 610 20.40 -1.66 2.52
N PRO A 611 20.21 -0.49 1.85
CA PRO A 611 21.31 0.21 1.19
C PRO A 611 22.46 0.61 2.12
N VAL A 612 22.18 0.97 3.38
CA VAL A 612 23.21 1.30 4.37
C VAL A 612 23.93 0.04 4.81
N VAL A 613 23.21 -1.06 5.05
CA VAL A 613 23.81 -2.37 5.36
C VAL A 613 24.74 -2.82 4.24
N ALA A 614 24.33 -2.70 2.98
CA ALA A 614 25.16 -3.01 1.82
C ALA A 614 26.40 -2.09 1.72
N ALA A 615 26.27 -0.81 2.06
CA ALA A 615 27.40 0.11 2.11
C ALA A 615 28.40 -0.28 3.22
N LEU A 616 27.91 -0.58 4.43
CA LEU A 616 28.73 -1.04 5.55
C LEU A 616 29.39 -2.38 5.26
N ARG A 617 28.68 -3.35 4.69
CA ARG A 617 29.24 -4.66 4.30
C ARG A 617 30.35 -4.51 3.26
N ARG A 618 30.19 -3.63 2.26
CA ARG A 618 31.24 -3.36 1.26
C ARG A 618 32.50 -2.76 1.89
N ARG A 619 32.35 -1.83 2.83
CA ARG A 619 33.49 -1.17 3.50
C ARG A 619 34.13 -2.05 4.57
N PHE A 620 33.34 -2.84 5.27
CA PHE A 620 33.74 -3.69 6.41
C PHE A 620 33.31 -5.14 6.18
N PRO A 621 33.97 -5.87 5.25
CA PRO A 621 33.52 -7.20 4.82
C PRO A 621 33.48 -8.23 5.94
N LYS A 622 34.23 -8.02 7.03
CA LYS A 622 34.29 -8.91 8.20
C LYS A 622 33.46 -8.44 9.39
N ALA A 623 32.85 -7.25 9.35
CA ALA A 623 32.05 -6.76 10.47
C ALA A 623 30.80 -7.63 10.64
N PHE A 624 30.42 -7.90 11.90
CA PHE A 624 29.14 -8.50 12.19
C PHE A 624 28.08 -7.39 12.22
N LEU A 625 27.15 -7.43 11.27
CA LEU A 625 26.10 -6.42 11.12
C LEU A 625 24.83 -6.95 11.78
N ASP A 626 24.49 -6.36 12.93
CA ASP A 626 23.38 -6.76 13.79
C ASP A 626 22.16 -5.90 13.48
N CYS A 627 21.24 -6.40 12.66
CA CYS A 627 20.11 -5.62 12.15
C CYS A 627 18.85 -5.86 12.97
N HIS A 628 18.36 -4.83 13.65
CA HIS A 628 17.15 -4.86 14.44
C HIS A 628 15.98 -4.22 13.66
N LEU A 629 14.95 -5.02 13.41
CA LEU A 629 13.74 -4.65 12.67
C LEU A 629 12.60 -4.32 13.65
N ALA A 630 12.47 -3.03 13.97
CA ALA A 630 11.29 -2.46 14.63
C ALA A 630 10.32 -1.94 13.56
N VAL A 631 9.70 -2.88 12.84
CA VAL A 631 8.83 -2.64 11.68
C VAL A 631 7.54 -3.48 11.79
N GLU A 632 6.45 -3.02 11.18
CA GLU A 632 5.15 -3.72 11.21
C GLU A 632 5.17 -5.03 10.39
N HIS A 633 5.96 -5.06 9.31
CA HIS A 633 6.03 -6.16 8.36
C HIS A 633 7.47 -6.65 8.14
N PRO A 634 8.09 -7.34 9.12
CA PRO A 634 9.50 -7.72 9.06
C PRO A 634 9.84 -8.65 7.89
N GLU A 635 8.89 -9.45 7.41
CA GLU A 635 9.06 -10.37 6.29
C GLU A 635 9.51 -9.68 4.99
N LYS A 636 9.12 -8.42 4.80
CA LYS A 636 9.49 -7.61 3.63
C LYS A 636 10.98 -7.25 3.60
N TYR A 637 11.64 -7.28 4.75
CA TYR A 637 13.02 -6.82 4.92
C TYR A 637 14.04 -7.95 5.03
N ILE A 638 13.61 -9.18 5.33
CA ILE A 638 14.51 -10.34 5.52
C ILE A 638 15.37 -10.60 4.29
N ALA A 639 14.76 -10.78 3.11
CA ALA A 639 15.51 -11.06 1.88
C ALA A 639 16.40 -9.88 1.46
N PRO A 640 15.92 -8.62 1.41
CA PRO A 640 16.79 -7.47 1.13
C PRO A 640 17.97 -7.32 2.10
N LEU A 641 17.79 -7.65 3.39
CA LEU A 641 18.87 -7.60 4.38
C LEU A 641 19.89 -8.72 4.19
N ALA A 642 19.42 -9.93 3.88
CA ALA A 642 20.30 -11.03 3.52
C ALA A 642 21.17 -10.66 2.31
N ASP A 643 20.54 -10.14 1.26
CA ASP A 643 21.23 -9.73 0.03
C ASP A 643 22.19 -8.55 0.27
N ALA A 644 21.85 -7.65 1.20
CA ALA A 644 22.73 -6.56 1.63
C ALA A 644 23.92 -7.03 2.50
N GLY A 645 23.88 -8.28 2.98
CA GLY A 645 24.93 -8.88 3.79
C GLY A 645 24.79 -8.59 5.29
N ALA A 646 23.58 -8.56 5.84
CA ALA A 646 23.36 -8.63 7.29
C ALA A 646 24.01 -9.89 7.89
N SER A 647 24.27 -9.89 9.20
CA SER A 647 24.81 -11.05 9.94
C SER A 647 23.78 -11.68 10.88
N SER A 648 22.95 -10.84 11.51
CA SER A 648 21.75 -11.23 12.24
C SER A 648 20.58 -10.35 11.81
N VAL A 649 19.37 -10.89 11.96
CA VAL A 649 18.13 -10.14 11.89
C VAL A 649 17.33 -10.41 13.16
N THR A 650 17.05 -9.35 13.90
CA THR A 650 16.21 -9.37 15.10
C THR A 650 14.85 -8.77 14.75
N ILE A 651 13.77 -9.53 14.89
CA ILE A 651 12.39 -9.06 14.63
C ILE A 651 11.66 -8.79 15.95
N GLN A 652 10.74 -7.82 15.99
CA GLN A 652 9.89 -7.58 17.16
C GLN A 652 8.73 -8.58 17.23
N ILE A 653 8.32 -8.98 18.44
CA ILE A 653 7.16 -9.87 18.64
C ILE A 653 5.83 -9.10 18.58
N GLU A 654 5.86 -7.81 18.88
CA GLU A 654 4.70 -6.91 18.99
C GLU A 654 3.87 -6.80 17.72
N PRO A 655 4.43 -6.67 16.49
CA PRO A 655 3.61 -6.66 15.29
C PRO A 655 2.73 -7.92 15.18
N PHE A 656 3.28 -9.09 15.51
CA PHE A 656 2.54 -10.35 15.44
C PHE A 656 1.44 -10.42 16.50
N LEU A 657 1.73 -9.98 17.73
CA LEU A 657 0.73 -9.88 18.80
C LEU A 657 -0.40 -8.92 18.42
N GLN A 658 -0.07 -7.74 17.90
CA GLN A 658 -1.04 -6.72 17.50
C GLN A 658 -1.94 -7.19 16.34
N ILE A 659 -1.38 -7.89 15.36
CA ILE A 659 -2.15 -8.48 14.26
C ILE A 659 -3.15 -9.51 14.81
N THR A 660 -2.72 -10.36 15.75
CA THR A 660 -3.60 -11.38 16.34
C THR A 660 -4.61 -10.82 17.34
N ASP A 661 -4.32 -9.70 18.00
CA ASP A 661 -5.26 -9.03 18.90
C ASP A 661 -6.38 -8.30 18.16
N ARG A 662 -6.14 -7.90 16.90
CA ARG A 662 -7.13 -7.29 16.01
C ARG A 662 -8.02 -8.31 15.29
N ALA A 663 -7.69 -9.61 15.34
CA ALA A 663 -8.49 -10.67 14.73
C ALA A 663 -9.71 -11.01 15.62
N PRO A 664 -10.95 -10.96 15.11
CA PRO A 664 -12.14 -11.33 15.88
C PRO A 664 -12.21 -12.86 16.10
N GLY A 665 -12.43 -13.27 17.35
CA GLY A 665 -12.55 -14.68 17.76
C GLY A 665 -11.22 -15.34 18.14
N GLY A 666 -11.23 -16.07 19.26
CA GLY A 666 -10.04 -16.74 19.84
C GLY A 666 -9.71 -16.22 21.23
N ASP A 667 -9.42 -17.13 22.17
CA ASP A 667 -8.93 -16.76 23.50
C ASP A 667 -7.46 -16.28 23.43
N ALA A 668 -6.95 -15.74 24.55
CA ALA A 668 -5.60 -15.19 24.60
C ALA A 668 -4.52 -16.23 24.25
N ALA A 669 -4.76 -17.51 24.51
CA ALA A 669 -3.81 -18.58 24.20
C ALA A 669 -3.79 -18.85 22.68
N ALA A 670 -4.95 -18.90 22.03
CA ALA A 670 -5.05 -19.06 20.58
C ALA A 670 -4.43 -17.89 19.81
N ARG A 671 -4.59 -16.66 20.30
CA ARG A 671 -3.95 -15.47 19.70
C ARG A 671 -2.44 -15.53 19.83
N LEU A 672 -1.93 -15.88 21.01
CA LEU A 672 -0.50 -16.05 21.23
C LEU A 672 0.06 -17.17 20.34
N ASP A 673 -0.63 -18.30 20.21
CA ASP A 673 -0.19 -19.40 19.33
C ASP A 673 -0.12 -18.97 17.86
N ALA A 674 -1.12 -18.20 17.40
CA ALA A 674 -1.11 -17.62 16.06
C ALA A 674 0.08 -16.66 15.87
N ALA A 675 0.33 -15.76 16.84
CA ALA A 675 1.44 -14.81 16.81
C ALA A 675 2.79 -15.52 16.76
N LEU A 676 2.97 -16.55 17.59
CA LEU A 676 4.12 -17.44 17.59
C LEU A 676 4.27 -18.15 16.24
N GLY A 677 3.17 -18.56 15.61
CA GLY A 677 3.16 -19.14 14.26
C GLY A 677 3.68 -18.17 13.18
N PHE A 678 3.30 -16.90 13.24
CA PHE A 678 3.87 -15.87 12.36
C PHE A 678 5.35 -15.62 12.64
N ALA A 679 5.72 -15.47 13.91
CA ALA A 679 7.11 -15.27 14.32
C ALA A 679 8.01 -16.43 13.87
N ARG A 680 7.58 -17.68 14.03
CA ARG A 680 8.33 -18.87 13.56
C ARG A 680 8.57 -18.86 12.05
N ARG A 681 7.59 -18.46 11.24
CA ARG A 681 7.78 -18.35 9.79
C ARG A 681 8.82 -17.29 9.44
N ALA A 682 8.77 -16.14 10.09
CA ALA A 682 9.76 -15.09 9.88
C ALA A 682 11.17 -15.52 10.33
N LEU A 683 11.29 -16.13 11.51
CA LEU A 683 12.56 -16.69 12.01
C LEU A 683 13.11 -17.79 11.10
N GLY A 684 12.24 -18.67 10.59
CA GLY A 684 12.57 -19.68 9.60
C GLY A 684 13.15 -19.06 8.32
N ALA A 685 12.49 -18.04 7.77
CA ALA A 685 12.97 -17.33 6.59
C ALA A 685 14.34 -16.64 6.81
N ILE A 686 14.62 -16.14 8.02
CA ILE A 686 15.94 -15.61 8.38
C ILE A 686 16.99 -16.72 8.35
N ARG A 687 16.71 -17.87 8.95
CA ARG A 687 17.62 -19.03 9.00
C ARG A 687 17.87 -19.64 7.62
N GLU A 688 16.86 -19.75 6.78
CA GLU A 688 16.96 -20.24 5.39
C GLU A 688 17.94 -19.40 4.54
N ARG A 689 18.08 -18.11 4.88
CA ARG A 689 19.02 -17.18 4.25
C ARG A 689 20.42 -17.24 4.87
N GLY A 690 20.66 -18.14 5.83
CA GLY A 690 21.94 -18.31 6.50
C GLY A 690 22.27 -17.22 7.53
N LEU A 691 21.28 -16.44 7.94
CA LEU A 691 21.43 -15.38 8.94
C LEU A 691 21.13 -15.93 10.34
N ARG A 692 21.66 -15.27 11.39
CA ARG A 692 21.22 -15.54 12.76
C ARG A 692 19.84 -14.95 13.01
N ALA A 693 18.94 -15.76 13.53
CA ALA A 693 17.55 -15.39 13.79
C ALA A 693 17.36 -15.00 15.24
N ALA A 694 16.87 -13.78 15.47
CA ALA A 694 16.66 -13.24 16.82
C ALA A 694 15.27 -12.63 16.96
N ILE A 695 14.76 -12.59 18.19
CA ILE A 695 13.47 -12.01 18.55
C ILE A 695 13.69 -10.91 19.58
N ALA A 696 12.97 -9.80 19.45
CA ALA A 696 12.95 -8.70 20.40
C ALA A 696 11.59 -8.59 21.08
N LEU A 697 11.60 -8.02 22.29
CA LEU A 697 10.39 -7.67 23.04
C LEU A 697 10.55 -6.32 23.73
N ALA A 698 9.48 -5.53 23.71
CA ALA A 698 9.35 -4.23 24.34
C ALA A 698 9.29 -4.32 25.89
N PRO A 699 9.51 -3.20 26.62
CA PRO A 699 9.44 -3.18 28.07
C PRO A 699 8.09 -3.65 28.63
N ALA A 700 6.98 -3.36 27.97
CA ALA A 700 5.63 -3.77 28.41
C ALA A 700 5.29 -5.23 28.08
N THR A 701 5.95 -5.84 27.09
CA THR A 701 5.61 -7.18 26.59
C THR A 701 6.08 -8.29 27.55
N PRO A 702 5.20 -9.19 28.03
CA PRO A 702 5.58 -10.25 28.95
C PRO A 702 6.59 -11.23 28.34
N LEU A 703 7.47 -11.80 29.16
CA LEU A 703 8.51 -12.74 28.70
C LEU A 703 7.89 -14.00 28.08
N GLU A 704 6.73 -14.41 28.61
CA GLU A 704 5.91 -15.53 28.16
C GLU A 704 5.55 -15.44 26.67
N ALA A 705 5.52 -14.24 26.08
CA ALA A 705 5.24 -14.05 24.67
C ALA A 705 6.32 -14.62 23.73
N VAL A 706 7.56 -14.81 24.23
CA VAL A 706 8.68 -15.31 23.43
C VAL A 706 9.27 -16.63 23.95
N MET A 707 8.97 -17.03 25.19
CA MET A 707 9.50 -18.27 25.78
C MET A 707 9.26 -19.53 24.93
N PRO A 708 8.09 -19.74 24.30
CA PRO A 708 7.88 -20.91 23.44
C PRO A 708 8.82 -20.97 22.23
N LEU A 709 9.32 -19.84 21.74
CA LEU A 709 10.32 -19.78 20.66
C LEU A 709 11.72 -20.12 21.19
N VAL A 710 12.03 -19.68 22.42
CA VAL A 710 13.30 -19.98 23.10
C VAL A 710 13.40 -21.48 23.42
N GLU A 711 12.35 -22.06 23.99
CA GLU A 711 12.29 -23.48 24.37
C GLU A 711 12.34 -24.40 23.15
N ALA A 712 11.74 -23.99 22.04
CA ALA A 712 11.80 -24.71 20.77
C ALA A 712 13.16 -24.59 20.05
N GLY A 713 14.04 -23.68 20.49
CA GLY A 713 15.32 -23.40 19.82
C GLY A 713 15.15 -22.62 18.50
N ASP A 714 14.02 -21.94 18.32
CA ASP A 714 13.72 -21.18 17.10
C ASP A 714 14.62 -19.94 16.96
N VAL A 715 15.15 -19.42 18.07
CA VAL A 715 15.95 -18.19 18.14
C VAL A 715 17.39 -18.43 18.61
N ASP A 716 18.33 -17.70 18.01
CA ASP A 716 19.75 -17.69 18.41
C ASP A 716 20.03 -16.65 19.50
N MET A 717 19.17 -15.64 19.62
CA MET A 717 19.29 -14.52 20.54
C MET A 717 17.92 -13.93 20.87
N VAL A 718 17.75 -13.43 22.10
CA VAL A 718 16.62 -12.58 22.49
C VAL A 718 17.15 -11.20 22.85
N LEU A 719 16.52 -10.16 22.29
CA LEU A 719 16.78 -8.75 22.59
C LEU A 719 15.69 -8.20 23.52
N CYS A 720 16.05 -7.90 24.77
CA CYS A 720 15.16 -7.23 25.71
C CYS A 720 15.34 -5.72 25.59
N MET A 721 14.30 -5.02 25.12
CA MET A 721 14.29 -3.56 25.07
C MET A 721 14.07 -2.99 26.48
N THR A 722 14.91 -2.06 26.90
CA THR A 722 14.78 -1.29 28.17
C THR A 722 14.18 0.09 27.98
N VAL A 723 13.79 0.42 26.75
CA VAL A 723 13.06 1.62 26.33
C VAL A 723 12.07 1.24 25.23
N GLU A 724 11.09 2.09 24.94
CA GLU A 724 10.21 1.85 23.79
C GLU A 724 10.99 2.08 22.49
N CYS A 725 10.71 1.26 21.46
CA CYS A 725 11.28 1.44 20.13
C CYS A 725 11.00 2.85 19.61
N GLY A 726 12.05 3.59 19.26
CA GLY A 726 11.92 5.01 18.95
C GLY A 726 13.20 5.79 19.16
N PHE A 727 13.09 7.07 19.48
CA PHE A 727 14.25 7.98 19.57
C PHE A 727 15.25 7.55 20.65
N GLY A 728 16.53 7.76 20.36
CA GLY A 728 17.61 7.60 21.34
C GLY A 728 17.52 8.63 22.48
N GLY A 729 18.09 8.30 23.64
CA GLY A 729 18.14 9.19 24.81
C GLY A 729 17.03 8.95 25.86
N GLN A 730 16.17 7.95 25.64
CA GLN A 730 15.22 7.48 26.64
C GLN A 730 15.93 6.88 27.88
N ARG A 731 15.27 6.94 29.04
CA ARG A 731 15.82 6.44 30.30
C ARG A 731 15.68 4.92 30.39
N PHE A 732 16.75 4.27 30.83
CA PHE A 732 16.81 2.82 31.09
C PHE A 732 15.71 2.38 32.08
N GLN A 733 14.83 1.48 31.68
CA GLN A 733 13.79 0.91 32.54
C GLN A 733 14.32 -0.33 33.28
N GLU A 734 14.77 -0.14 34.52
CA GLU A 734 15.34 -1.22 35.36
C GLU A 734 14.40 -2.42 35.57
N GLY A 735 13.08 -2.21 35.52
CA GLY A 735 12.09 -3.28 35.68
C GLY A 735 12.21 -4.42 34.66
N VAL A 736 12.82 -4.17 33.49
CA VAL A 736 13.05 -5.18 32.46
C VAL A 736 14.11 -6.21 32.88
N LEU A 737 15.02 -5.87 33.81
CA LEU A 737 16.10 -6.76 34.26
C LEU A 737 15.58 -8.06 34.88
N ALA A 738 14.38 -8.06 35.46
CA ALA A 738 13.73 -9.27 35.94
C ALA A 738 13.48 -10.29 34.81
N LYS A 739 13.12 -9.83 33.61
CA LYS A 739 12.94 -10.68 32.43
C LYS A 739 14.28 -11.25 31.95
N VAL A 740 15.33 -10.44 31.97
CA VAL A 740 16.70 -10.87 31.62
C VAL A 740 17.17 -11.99 32.56
N ALA A 741 16.95 -11.84 33.87
CA ALA A 741 17.29 -12.86 34.87
C ALA A 741 16.48 -14.15 34.68
N ALA A 742 15.18 -14.04 34.45
CA ALA A 742 14.33 -15.19 34.18
C ALA A 742 14.75 -15.93 32.89
N LEU A 743 15.06 -15.18 31.83
CA LEU A 743 15.50 -15.74 30.56
C LEU A 743 16.87 -16.44 30.69
N ARG A 744 17.83 -15.84 31.42
CA ARG A 744 19.13 -16.49 31.68
C ARG A 744 18.97 -17.77 32.50
N ALA A 745 18.07 -17.79 33.47
CA ALA A 745 17.79 -18.97 34.26
C ALA A 745 17.17 -20.10 33.41
N ALA A 746 16.25 -19.76 32.51
CA ALA A 746 15.57 -20.72 31.62
C ALA A 746 16.48 -21.23 30.48
N ALA A 747 17.34 -20.37 29.92
CA ALA A 747 18.21 -20.70 28.80
C ALA A 747 19.68 -20.27 29.05
N PRO A 748 20.46 -21.06 29.81
CA PRO A 748 21.80 -20.68 30.26
C PRO A 748 22.80 -20.36 29.15
N SER A 749 22.64 -20.92 27.95
CA SER A 749 23.52 -20.71 26.80
C SER A 749 23.01 -19.69 25.77
N LEU A 750 21.78 -19.19 25.91
CA LEU A 750 21.18 -18.27 24.94
C LEU A 750 21.92 -16.92 24.94
N GLN A 751 22.07 -16.31 23.76
CA GLN A 751 22.52 -14.92 23.68
C GLN A 751 21.40 -14.01 24.17
N ILE A 752 21.68 -13.17 25.17
CA ILE A 752 20.70 -12.22 25.70
C ILE A 752 21.27 -10.82 25.50
N GLN A 753 20.59 -10.04 24.67
CA GLN A 753 20.94 -8.67 24.34
C GLN A 753 20.03 -7.69 25.07
N VAL A 754 20.56 -6.55 25.49
CA VAL A 754 19.78 -5.44 26.04
C VAL A 754 20.06 -4.17 25.25
N ASP A 755 19.00 -3.46 24.87
CA ASP A 755 19.06 -2.19 24.14
C ASP A 755 18.15 -1.12 24.77
N GLY A 756 18.65 0.11 24.84
CA GLY A 756 17.93 1.28 25.35
C GLY A 756 18.53 1.87 26.62
N GLY A 757 19.25 2.99 26.51
CA GLY A 757 19.80 3.68 27.69
C GLY A 757 21.02 3.00 28.31
N ILE A 758 21.80 2.25 27.51
CA ILE A 758 23.02 1.58 27.97
C ILE A 758 24.19 2.57 28.14
N ASN A 759 24.79 2.55 29.32
CA ASN A 759 26.08 3.12 29.70
C ASN A 759 26.84 2.10 30.57
N ALA A 760 27.99 2.45 31.15
CA ALA A 760 28.76 1.49 31.96
C ALA A 760 27.99 0.93 33.17
N ASP A 761 27.19 1.74 33.87
CA ASP A 761 26.43 1.32 35.04
C ASP A 761 25.23 0.44 34.66
N THR A 762 24.48 0.83 33.63
CA THR A 762 23.33 0.04 33.16
C THR A 762 23.76 -1.21 32.42
N ALA A 763 24.91 -1.21 31.73
CA ALA A 763 25.54 -2.42 31.18
C ALA A 763 25.92 -3.41 32.29
N ARG A 764 26.49 -2.90 33.40
CA ARG A 764 26.82 -3.71 34.57
C ARG A 764 25.57 -4.34 35.20
N ALA A 765 24.49 -3.56 35.33
CA ALA A 765 23.21 -4.04 35.84
C ALA A 765 22.58 -5.10 34.91
N ALA A 766 22.58 -4.85 33.60
CA ALA A 766 22.13 -5.81 32.59
C ALA A 766 22.94 -7.12 32.63
N ALA A 767 24.26 -7.02 32.74
CA ALA A 767 25.14 -8.18 32.85
C ALA A 767 24.96 -8.96 34.15
N ALA A 768 24.74 -8.28 35.28
CA ALA A 768 24.42 -8.92 36.54
C ALA A 768 23.08 -9.68 36.48
N ALA A 769 22.12 -9.17 35.71
CA ALA A 769 20.87 -9.87 35.41
C ALA A 769 21.03 -11.03 34.41
N GLY A 770 22.17 -11.14 33.72
CA GLY A 770 22.47 -12.27 32.82
C GLY A 770 22.51 -11.92 31.33
N ALA A 771 22.37 -10.65 30.95
CA ALA A 771 22.66 -10.20 29.59
C ALA A 771 24.14 -10.34 29.29
N ASN A 772 24.49 -10.81 28.10
CA ASN A 772 25.88 -10.92 27.68
C ASN A 772 26.17 -10.07 26.44
N ALA A 773 25.15 -9.52 25.79
CA ALA A 773 25.26 -8.57 24.71
C ALA A 773 24.57 -7.25 25.11
N VAL A 774 25.12 -6.11 24.72
CA VAL A 774 24.50 -4.80 24.95
C VAL A 774 24.61 -3.91 23.71
N VAL A 775 23.57 -3.12 23.49
CA VAL A 775 23.50 -2.11 22.44
C VAL A 775 23.68 -0.73 23.06
N ALA A 776 24.69 0.02 22.61
CA ALA A 776 25.03 1.33 23.17
C ALA A 776 25.23 2.37 22.06
N GLY A 777 24.34 3.37 22.00
CA GLY A 777 24.42 4.48 21.03
C GLY A 777 25.17 5.69 21.60
N THR A 778 24.42 6.61 22.21
CA THR A 778 24.93 7.92 22.67
C THR A 778 26.07 7.81 23.69
N ALA A 779 26.09 6.77 24.52
CA ALA A 779 27.18 6.53 25.48
C ALA A 779 28.52 6.16 24.81
N VAL A 780 28.51 5.77 23.53
CA VAL A 780 29.72 5.48 22.74
C VAL A 780 30.08 6.69 21.88
N PHE A 781 29.16 7.13 21.00
CA PHE A 781 29.43 8.19 20.02
C PHE A 781 29.52 9.59 20.64
N GLY A 782 28.82 9.83 21.75
CA GLY A 782 28.82 11.10 22.47
C GLY A 782 29.76 11.14 23.69
N ALA A 783 30.62 10.13 23.87
CA ALA A 783 31.46 10.00 25.05
C ALA A 783 32.54 11.10 25.11
N PRO A 784 32.61 11.90 26.20
CA PRO A 784 33.63 12.94 26.35
C PRO A 784 35.08 12.41 26.31
N GLY A 785 35.27 11.15 26.73
CA GLY A 785 36.57 10.46 26.73
C GLY A 785 36.91 9.75 25.41
N GLY A 786 36.08 9.88 24.37
CA GLY A 786 36.24 9.20 23.09
C GLY A 786 35.63 7.79 23.06
N VAL A 787 35.49 7.25 21.85
CA VAL A 787 34.86 5.96 21.56
C VAL A 787 35.60 4.81 22.22
N GLU A 788 36.94 4.81 22.20
CA GLU A 788 37.78 3.75 22.75
C GLU A 788 37.61 3.62 24.26
N ALA A 789 37.59 4.74 24.99
CA ALA A 789 37.39 4.75 26.43
C ALA A 789 35.98 4.28 26.81
N ALA A 790 34.96 4.67 26.04
CA ALA A 790 33.58 4.24 26.24
C ALA A 790 33.44 2.72 26.05
N LEU A 791 34.00 2.18 24.97
CA LEU A 791 33.96 0.74 24.69
C LEU A 791 34.74 -0.06 25.75
N ALA A 792 35.89 0.45 26.22
CA ALA A 792 36.64 -0.16 27.31
C ALA A 792 35.83 -0.20 28.62
N GLY A 793 35.16 0.89 29.00
CA GLY A 793 34.31 0.94 30.18
C GLY A 793 33.11 -0.01 30.12
N LEU A 794 32.45 -0.08 28.95
CA LEU A 794 31.38 -1.07 28.71
C LEU A 794 31.91 -2.51 28.80
N ARG A 795 33.11 -2.77 28.25
CA ARG A 795 33.74 -4.10 28.30
C ARG A 795 34.03 -4.53 29.72
N GLU A 796 34.60 -3.63 30.53
CA GLU A 796 34.89 -3.87 31.94
C GLU A 796 33.60 -4.15 32.73
N ALA A 797 32.56 -3.35 32.52
CA ALA A 797 31.25 -3.54 33.15
C ALA A 797 30.64 -4.93 32.87
N LEU A 798 30.68 -5.37 31.60
CA LEU A 798 30.17 -6.70 31.23
C LEU A 798 31.02 -7.83 31.81
N VAL A 799 32.35 -7.72 31.70
CA VAL A 799 33.28 -8.77 32.16
C VAL A 799 33.21 -8.96 33.67
N GLU A 800 33.12 -7.87 34.44
CA GLU A 800 33.06 -7.94 35.90
C GLU A 800 31.76 -8.57 36.40
N ALA A 801 30.62 -8.20 35.80
CA ALA A 801 29.30 -8.59 36.30
C ALA A 801 28.83 -9.98 35.82
N LEU A 802 29.36 -10.50 34.71
CA LEU A 802 29.00 -11.85 34.25
C LEU A 802 29.50 -12.93 35.24
N PRO A 803 28.79 -14.07 35.39
CA PRO A 803 29.05 -15.07 36.45
C PRO A 803 30.50 -15.58 36.52
N GLY A 804 31.22 -15.65 35.39
CA GLY A 804 32.63 -16.04 35.33
C GLY A 804 33.62 -14.95 35.78
N GLY A 805 33.22 -13.67 35.72
CA GLY A 805 33.98 -12.51 36.21
C GLY A 805 33.86 -12.33 37.71
N LEU A 806 32.65 -12.48 38.27
CA LEU A 806 32.40 -12.48 39.71
C LEU A 806 33.20 -13.58 40.44
N ALA A 807 33.32 -14.77 39.85
CA ALA A 807 34.15 -15.85 40.39
C ALA A 807 35.66 -15.53 40.36
N ARG A 808 36.16 -14.87 39.29
CA ARG A 808 37.57 -14.41 39.20
C ARG A 808 37.86 -13.21 40.09
N ALA A 809 36.93 -12.28 40.23
CA ALA A 809 37.03 -11.14 41.13
C ALA A 809 36.97 -11.58 42.60
N ALA A 810 36.14 -12.56 42.93
CA ALA A 810 36.11 -13.21 44.25
C ALA A 810 37.41 -13.99 44.53
N ALA A 811 37.98 -14.69 43.53
CA ALA A 811 39.27 -15.36 43.65
C ALA A 811 40.44 -14.36 43.81
N ALA A 812 40.42 -13.23 43.10
CA ALA A 812 41.41 -12.16 43.24
C ALA A 812 41.31 -11.45 44.60
N ARG A 813 40.10 -11.23 45.14
CA ARG A 813 39.90 -10.71 46.51
C ARG A 813 40.33 -11.72 47.59
N ARG A 814 40.15 -13.02 47.37
CA ARG A 814 40.70 -14.08 48.27
C ARG A 814 42.22 -14.23 48.15
N GLY A 815 42.79 -14.02 46.96
CA GLY A 815 44.25 -14.01 46.72
C GLY A 815 44.95 -12.77 47.28
N GLY A 816 44.30 -11.61 47.27
CA GLY A 816 44.81 -10.36 47.86
C GLY A 816 44.78 -10.34 49.39
N ALA A 817 43.87 -11.10 50.03
CA ALA A 817 43.85 -11.29 51.48
C ALA A 817 44.89 -12.32 51.97
N GLY A 818 45.42 -13.16 51.08
CA GLY A 818 46.48 -14.14 51.37
C GLY A 818 47.92 -13.58 51.29
N ALA A 819 48.11 -12.40 50.69
CA ALA A 819 49.42 -11.75 50.54
C ALA A 819 49.75 -10.74 51.66
N ALA A 820 48.85 -10.53 52.62
CA ALA A 820 49.08 -9.67 53.80
C ALA A 820 49.36 -10.45 55.11
N ALA A 821 49.48 -11.78 55.05
CA ALA A 821 49.71 -12.61 56.23
C ALA A 821 50.63 -13.82 55.92
N THR A 822 51.85 -13.57 55.44
CA THR A 822 53.02 -14.46 55.63
C THR A 822 54.30 -13.73 55.19
N GLY A 823 54.79 -12.87 56.08
CA GLY A 823 56.04 -12.13 55.87
C GLY A 823 56.55 -11.48 57.16
N ALA A 824 56.30 -12.11 58.30
CA ALA A 824 56.88 -11.74 59.60
C ALA A 824 57.20 -13.00 60.40
N GLN A 825 58.14 -13.80 59.89
CA GLN A 825 59.03 -14.59 60.74
C GLN A 825 60.38 -14.79 60.04
N ALA A 826 61.36 -14.07 60.58
CA ALA A 826 62.79 -14.36 60.62
C ALA A 826 63.60 -14.30 59.31
N ALA A 827 64.15 -13.11 59.04
CA ALA A 827 65.55 -12.97 58.65
C ALA A 827 66.30 -12.26 59.79
N ALA A 828 67.17 -13.00 60.46
CA ALA A 828 68.31 -12.50 61.22
C ALA A 828 69.48 -13.45 60.93
N VAL A 829 70.69 -12.88 60.84
CA VAL A 829 72.00 -13.51 60.55
C VAL A 829 72.42 -13.48 59.07
N SER A 830 72.92 -12.33 58.59
CA SER A 830 74.35 -12.08 58.32
C SER A 830 74.52 -10.70 57.69
#